data_AF-A0A4Q2DT53-F1
#
_entry.id   AF-A0A4Q2DT53-F1
#
_cell.length_a   1.000
_cell.length_b   1.000
_cell.length_c   1.000
_cell.angle_alpha   90.00
_cell.angle_beta   90.00
_cell.angle_gamma   90.00
#
_symmetry.space_group_name_H-M   'P 1'
#
loop_
_entity.id
_entity.type
_entity.pdbx_description
1 polymer ?
#
loop_
_entity_poly.entity_id
_entity_poly.type
_entity_poly.pdbx_seq_one_letter_code
_entity_poly.pdbx_strand_id
1 'polypeptide(L)'
;MSDDSKRSSDLRIDDVEKKSHEEPPAPDAHYDPKFVKKTLLMIDIRMLPIMGLLYAVALIDRTNLGIARTAGMEQDLKLYIGERYSIASMIYFIPYTILQIPGNIVLRILGARLHLTICVVGWGVAQLGMGFVKTWGELCVCRILLGVFEAGFFPALVYIITTWYKRHEVQKRLAIFYIISIVTGGFAPILAYAMTLLKGKHGYNGWQWIFIIEGAATIGLGILAWIFAADFPESSKFVTEEQRKMILDRVEADRKDSVPDEVTFAKVMAVLMDPISWSFGLMFMASTMPAYAVGFFITPILLSMGYSVSESLLLSAPPSGAAMISTFFFAWLSDKTKKRAVWLAAQNFICITGLMVTGYTNGNATRYFGLFLVGMGASGCVPGVLAYQANNVTSHSKRAVTTAITIAMGGIGGIFATTVWRQKDFPSFRPPALPQLSEFSTPAVPDSGWASQDFMFGVGMVIIQEDTHKVVVVYEKQKRYWFFPRGRKDVGESLEVAALREGYEESGYTPEFMPHHAPMHQPRPPSHTDEQYAQPTCEPIYVTVMHWPARARTGRDGKVYVKAGGEYLITWFLGRIASDAVRQQGTGMEDEQNYEAHLLTYEEAMDSLPNDEKKVLKYAWAVYNLTLEFQEHLAQQRLEREQEGQQQKETQSRDVQEPVEIPATRSEDEDGNVLSGDGIVAGTGSQGPEERSRSLGGTNTQSLL
;
A
#
# COMPACT_ATOMS: atom_id res chain seq x y z
N MET A 1 -10.53 -65.16 -27.40
CA MET A 1 -11.75 -65.01 -28.22
C MET A 1 -12.92 -65.25 -27.29
N SER A 2 -13.44 -64.16 -26.74
CA SER A 2 -14.62 -63.41 -27.21
C SER A 2 -15.86 -63.96 -26.48
N ASP A 3 -16.24 -63.36 -25.36
CA ASP A 3 -17.10 -62.16 -25.29
C ASP A 3 -18.55 -62.52 -25.66
N ASP A 4 -19.44 -62.57 -24.66
CA ASP A 4 -20.76 -62.01 -24.86
C ASP A 4 -21.49 -61.62 -23.56
N SER A 5 -22.10 -60.45 -23.68
CA SER A 5 -22.71 -59.60 -22.67
C SER A 5 -24.17 -59.97 -22.36
N LYS A 6 -24.64 -59.60 -21.15
CA LYS A 6 -26.02 -59.18 -20.75
C LYS A 6 -26.14 -59.26 -19.22
N ARG A 7 -26.74 -58.35 -18.46
CA ARG A 7 -27.23 -56.98 -18.66
C ARG A 7 -27.49 -56.47 -17.23
N SER A 8 -26.86 -55.38 -16.85
CA SER A 8 -27.03 -54.67 -15.59
C SER A 8 -28.34 -53.89 -15.60
N SER A 9 -29.45 -54.41 -15.04
CA SER A 9 -30.66 -53.59 -14.85
C SER A 9 -31.73 -54.07 -13.84
N ASP A 10 -31.49 -55.05 -12.95
CA ASP A 10 -32.54 -55.50 -12.00
C ASP A 10 -32.01 -55.80 -10.58
N LEU A 11 -31.44 -54.79 -9.92
CA LEU A 11 -31.34 -54.81 -8.46
C LEU A 11 -32.22 -53.69 -7.89
N ARG A 12 -33.47 -54.05 -7.59
CA ARG A 12 -34.42 -53.23 -6.85
C ARG A 12 -33.88 -52.98 -5.44
N ILE A 13 -34.05 -51.75 -4.96
CA ILE A 13 -33.49 -51.16 -3.73
C ILE A 13 -34.26 -51.62 -2.46
N ASP A 14 -35.10 -52.67 -2.54
CA ASP A 14 -36.08 -52.96 -1.49
C ASP A 14 -35.72 -54.13 -0.54
N ASP A 15 -34.57 -54.79 -0.71
CA ASP A 15 -34.16 -55.95 0.12
C ASP A 15 -32.81 -55.75 0.85
N VAL A 16 -32.53 -54.55 1.35
CA VAL A 16 -31.58 -54.40 2.47
C VAL A 16 -32.40 -54.34 3.74
N GLU A 17 -32.53 -55.49 4.39
CA GLU A 17 -33.08 -55.68 5.72
C GLU A 17 -32.79 -54.48 6.63
N LYS A 18 -33.85 -53.95 7.24
CA LYS A 18 -33.83 -53.17 8.48
C LYS A 18 -33.12 -53.98 9.58
N LYS A 19 -31.79 -54.03 9.54
CA LYS A 19 -31.02 -54.04 10.78
C LYS A 19 -31.21 -52.65 11.36
N SER A 20 -32.09 -52.56 12.35
CA SER A 20 -32.04 -51.48 13.32
C SER A 20 -30.57 -51.34 13.75
N HIS A 21 -29.89 -50.32 13.23
CA HIS A 21 -28.73 -49.77 13.90
C HIS A 21 -29.27 -49.27 15.24
N GLU A 22 -29.26 -50.13 16.26
CA GLU A 22 -29.20 -49.64 17.63
C GLU A 22 -27.95 -48.76 17.66
N GLU A 23 -28.15 -47.45 17.68
CA GLU A 23 -27.08 -46.53 18.04
C GLU A 23 -26.48 -47.06 19.34
N PRO A 24 -25.15 -47.27 19.42
CA PRO A 24 -24.54 -47.65 20.68
C PRO A 24 -25.01 -46.65 21.74
N PRO A 25 -25.43 -47.13 22.93
CA PRO A 25 -25.97 -46.25 23.95
C PRO A 25 -25.01 -45.08 24.16
N ALA A 26 -25.56 -43.85 24.16
CA ALA A 26 -24.75 -42.66 24.32
C ALA A 26 -23.76 -42.88 25.48
N PRO A 27 -22.48 -42.47 25.37
CA PRO A 27 -21.46 -42.77 26.38
C PRO A 27 -21.79 -42.32 27.82
N ASP A 28 -22.85 -41.52 27.97
CA ASP A 28 -23.32 -40.90 29.21
C ASP A 28 -24.58 -41.59 29.77
N ALA A 29 -25.11 -42.62 29.08
CA ALA A 29 -26.42 -43.21 29.36
C ALA A 29 -26.53 -43.81 30.78
N HIS A 30 -25.39 -44.08 31.42
CA HIS A 30 -25.34 -44.64 32.77
C HIS A 30 -25.31 -43.55 33.89
N TYR A 31 -25.13 -42.27 33.54
CA TYR A 31 -25.07 -41.14 34.48
C TYR A 31 -26.32 -40.26 34.37
N ASP A 32 -26.80 -39.68 35.48
CA ASP A 32 -27.94 -38.74 35.44
C ASP A 32 -27.60 -37.51 34.56
N PRO A 33 -28.36 -37.21 33.49
CA PRO A 33 -28.15 -36.04 32.65
C PRO A 33 -28.07 -34.72 33.41
N LYS A 34 -28.79 -34.58 34.55
CA LYS A 34 -28.73 -33.38 35.39
C LYS A 34 -27.37 -33.26 36.10
N PHE A 35 -26.84 -34.38 36.59
CA PHE A 35 -25.52 -34.44 37.22
C PHE A 35 -24.39 -34.12 36.22
N VAL A 36 -24.48 -34.69 35.01
CA VAL A 36 -23.54 -34.41 33.92
C VAL A 36 -23.55 -32.92 33.57
N LYS A 37 -24.73 -32.34 33.33
CA LYS A 37 -24.87 -30.92 32.98
C LYS A 37 -24.36 -29.98 34.07
N LYS A 38 -24.66 -30.27 35.34
CA LYS A 38 -24.20 -29.46 36.49
C LYS A 38 -22.68 -29.50 36.62
N THR A 39 -22.09 -30.69 36.46
CA THR A 39 -20.64 -30.88 36.54
C THR A 39 -19.92 -30.18 35.39
N LEU A 40 -20.42 -30.31 34.15
CA LEU A 40 -19.87 -29.59 33.00
C LEU A 40 -19.95 -28.06 33.19
N LEU A 41 -21.09 -27.54 33.65
CA LEU A 41 -21.25 -26.11 33.89
C LEU A 41 -20.27 -25.58 34.95
N MET A 42 -20.03 -26.36 36.01
CA MET A 42 -19.06 -26.04 37.05
C MET A 42 -17.63 -25.96 36.48
N ILE A 43 -17.25 -26.86 35.59
CA ILE A 43 -15.95 -26.84 34.91
C ILE A 43 -15.88 -25.65 33.94
N ASP A 44 -16.94 -25.42 33.16
CA ASP A 44 -17.03 -24.32 32.18
C ASP A 44 -16.82 -22.96 32.84
N ILE A 45 -17.51 -22.69 33.95
CA ILE A 45 -17.44 -21.42 34.69
C ILE A 45 -16.04 -21.17 35.27
N ARG A 46 -15.28 -22.22 35.61
CA ARG A 46 -13.95 -22.06 36.18
C ARG A 46 -12.86 -22.01 35.12
N MET A 47 -12.90 -22.91 34.14
CA MET A 47 -11.81 -23.09 33.18
C MET A 47 -11.83 -22.05 32.06
N LEU A 48 -13.00 -21.83 31.45
CA LEU A 48 -13.09 -21.00 30.24
C LEU A 48 -12.77 -19.53 30.49
N PRO A 49 -13.25 -18.89 31.59
CA PRO A 49 -12.91 -17.49 31.85
C PRO A 49 -11.43 -17.28 32.14
N ILE A 50 -10.79 -18.16 32.92
CA ILE A 50 -9.36 -18.05 33.25
C ILE A 50 -8.52 -18.24 31.99
N MET A 51 -8.79 -19.29 31.21
CA MET A 51 -8.05 -19.55 29.96
C MET A 51 -8.28 -18.44 28.93
N GLY A 52 -9.51 -17.96 28.81
CA GLY A 52 -9.85 -16.83 27.95
C GLY A 52 -9.15 -15.54 28.36
N LEU A 53 -9.08 -15.25 29.67
CA LEU A 53 -8.37 -14.08 30.20
C LEU A 53 -6.86 -14.16 29.98
N LEU A 54 -6.24 -15.30 30.26
CA LEU A 54 -4.80 -15.49 30.02
C LEU A 54 -4.46 -15.37 28.54
N TYR A 55 -5.31 -15.90 27.65
CA TYR A 55 -5.14 -15.74 26.22
C TYR A 55 -5.42 -14.30 25.75
N ALA A 56 -6.36 -13.59 26.38
CA ALA A 56 -6.55 -12.17 26.14
C ALA A 56 -5.27 -11.39 26.42
N VAL A 57 -4.66 -11.61 27.59
CA VAL A 57 -3.40 -10.98 27.98
C VAL A 57 -2.29 -11.29 26.99
N ALA A 58 -2.17 -12.53 26.52
CA ALA A 58 -1.22 -12.89 25.47
C ALA A 58 -1.44 -12.10 24.16
N LEU A 59 -2.69 -11.90 23.74
CA LEU A 59 -3.02 -11.09 22.56
C LEU A 59 -2.71 -9.59 22.78
N ILE A 60 -3.00 -9.07 23.97
CA ILE A 60 -2.70 -7.68 24.36
C ILE A 60 -1.19 -7.45 24.31
N ASP A 61 -0.42 -8.31 24.98
CA ASP A 61 1.03 -8.21 25.04
C ASP A 61 1.67 -8.21 23.65
N ARG A 62 1.08 -8.95 22.71
CA ARG A 62 1.50 -8.98 21.30
C ARG A 62 1.24 -7.66 20.60
N THR A 63 0.02 -7.11 20.68
CA THR A 63 -0.36 -5.88 19.95
C THR A 63 0.21 -4.60 20.57
N ASN A 64 0.63 -4.65 21.84
CA ASN A 64 1.23 -3.52 22.55
C ASN A 64 2.42 -2.89 21.87
N LEU A 65 3.18 -3.63 21.05
CA LEU A 65 4.27 -2.99 20.29
C LEU A 65 3.75 -1.88 19.34
N GLY A 66 2.61 -2.10 18.69
CA GLY A 66 2.01 -1.10 17.79
C GLY A 66 1.48 0.13 18.54
N ILE A 67 0.91 -0.10 19.73
CA ILE A 67 0.44 0.95 20.63
C ILE A 67 1.62 1.75 21.21
N ALA A 68 2.67 1.05 21.66
CA ALA A 68 3.87 1.67 22.22
C ALA A 68 4.61 2.52 21.18
N ARG A 69 4.66 2.06 19.93
CA ARG A 69 5.23 2.82 18.80
C ARG A 69 4.63 4.22 18.73
N THR A 70 3.29 4.33 18.76
CA THR A 70 2.59 5.61 18.68
C THR A 70 2.70 6.44 19.96
N ALA A 71 2.92 5.80 21.11
CA ALA A 71 3.11 6.44 22.40
C ALA A 71 4.55 6.98 22.66
N GLY A 72 5.42 7.00 21.65
CA GLY A 72 6.75 7.63 21.70
C GLY A 72 7.94 6.65 21.65
N MET A 73 7.69 5.33 21.58
CA MET A 73 8.75 4.32 21.47
C MET A 73 9.54 4.46 20.15
N GLU A 74 8.89 4.94 19.09
CA GLU A 74 9.51 5.10 17.77
C GLU A 74 10.72 6.04 17.80
N GLN A 75 10.60 7.16 18.52
CA GLN A 75 11.64 8.17 18.66
C GLN A 75 12.74 7.70 19.62
N ASP A 76 12.36 7.17 20.78
CA ASP A 76 13.31 6.77 21.83
C ASP A 76 14.25 5.65 21.37
N LEU A 77 13.72 4.65 20.67
CA LEU A 77 14.48 3.49 20.20
C LEU A 77 14.97 3.63 18.75
N LYS A 78 14.76 4.79 18.13
CA LYS A 78 15.11 5.08 16.73
C LYS A 78 14.60 4.00 15.77
N LEU A 79 13.33 3.62 15.94
CA LEU A 79 12.70 2.58 15.14
C LEU A 79 12.39 3.07 13.73
N TYR A 80 12.31 4.38 13.50
CA TYR A 80 12.11 5.01 12.19
C TYR A 80 13.27 4.79 11.20
N ILE A 81 14.44 4.30 11.66
CA ILE A 81 15.62 4.06 10.82
C ILE A 81 15.52 2.67 10.17
N GLY A 82 15.41 2.62 8.85
CA GLY A 82 15.40 1.38 8.07
C GLY A 82 14.11 0.58 8.29
N GLU A 83 14.23 -0.73 8.51
CA GLU A 83 13.11 -1.66 8.76
C GLU A 83 13.11 -2.19 10.21
N ARG A 84 13.65 -1.42 11.16
CA ARG A 84 13.86 -1.88 12.55
C ARG A 84 12.56 -2.28 13.25
N TYR A 85 11.47 -1.54 13.01
CA TYR A 85 10.16 -1.88 13.59
C TYR A 85 9.64 -3.22 13.05
N SER A 86 9.72 -3.42 11.73
CA SER A 86 9.32 -4.64 11.03
C SER A 86 10.12 -5.83 11.56
N ILE A 87 11.45 -5.68 11.71
CA ILE A 87 12.33 -6.71 12.27
C ILE A 87 11.99 -7.03 13.73
N ALA A 88 11.81 -6.02 14.58
CA ALA A 88 11.45 -6.21 15.99
C ALA A 88 10.08 -6.89 16.17
N SER A 89 9.15 -6.65 15.24
CA SER A 89 7.84 -7.29 15.23
C SER A 89 7.93 -8.75 14.74
N MET A 90 8.72 -8.99 13.70
CA MET A 90 8.89 -10.31 13.07
C MET A 90 9.63 -11.31 13.96
N ILE A 91 10.67 -10.86 14.68
CA ILE A 91 11.61 -11.75 15.39
C ILE A 91 10.94 -12.58 16.50
N TYR A 92 9.80 -12.12 17.00
CA TYR A 92 8.94 -12.85 17.94
C TYR A 92 8.37 -14.15 17.34
N PHE A 93 7.95 -14.12 16.07
CA PHE A 93 7.23 -15.24 15.44
C PHE A 93 8.13 -16.44 15.14
N ILE A 94 9.44 -16.23 15.01
CA ILE A 94 10.43 -17.29 14.73
C ILE A 94 10.49 -18.31 15.89
N PRO A 95 10.87 -17.93 17.13
CA PRO A 95 10.86 -18.86 18.26
C PRO A 95 9.45 -19.34 18.58
N TYR A 96 8.43 -18.49 18.44
CA TYR A 96 7.02 -18.88 18.65
C TYR A 96 6.60 -20.05 17.76
N THR A 97 6.98 -20.05 16.48
CA THR A 97 6.60 -21.10 15.53
C THR A 97 7.41 -22.38 15.75
N ILE A 98 8.72 -22.27 15.99
CA ILE A 98 9.61 -23.43 16.16
C ILE A 98 9.33 -24.16 17.48
N LEU A 99 9.11 -23.42 18.57
CA LEU A 99 8.99 -23.98 19.92
C LEU A 99 7.58 -24.46 20.28
N GLN A 100 6.58 -24.27 19.42
CA GLN A 100 5.23 -24.80 19.64
C GLN A 100 5.19 -26.33 19.79
N ILE A 101 5.91 -27.05 18.94
CA ILE A 101 5.94 -28.52 18.96
C ILE A 101 6.67 -29.02 20.22
N PRO A 102 7.92 -28.57 20.51
CA PRO A 102 8.59 -28.91 21.77
C PRO A 102 7.81 -28.50 23.01
N GLY A 103 7.21 -27.31 23.01
CA GLY A 103 6.45 -26.78 24.15
C GLY A 103 5.26 -27.67 24.54
N ASN A 104 4.61 -28.31 23.56
CA ASN A 104 3.53 -29.25 23.84
C ASN A 104 4.02 -30.60 24.41
N ILE A 105 5.27 -30.99 24.13
CA ILE A 105 5.90 -32.15 24.75
C ILE A 105 6.21 -31.83 26.22
N VAL A 106 6.79 -30.65 26.48
CA VAL A 106 7.11 -30.17 27.83
C VAL A 106 5.87 -30.11 28.72
N LEU A 107 4.72 -29.70 28.17
CA LEU A 107 3.43 -29.72 28.88
C LEU A 107 3.09 -31.09 29.48
N ARG A 108 3.35 -32.18 28.76
CA ARG A 108 3.05 -33.54 29.25
C ARG A 108 4.00 -33.98 30.37
N ILE A 109 5.21 -33.44 30.39
CA ILE A 109 6.24 -33.78 31.37
C ILE A 109 6.03 -32.96 32.65
N LEU A 110 5.80 -31.66 32.52
CA LEU A 110 5.69 -30.72 33.65
C LEU A 110 4.29 -30.64 34.25
N GLY A 111 3.26 -31.09 33.54
CA GLY A 111 1.86 -30.92 33.93
C GLY A 111 1.28 -29.58 33.46
N ALA A 112 -0.05 -29.53 33.39
CA ALA A 112 -0.78 -28.39 32.82
C ALA A 112 -0.58 -27.11 33.64
N ARG A 113 -0.69 -27.22 34.95
CA ARG A 113 -0.62 -26.06 35.85
C ARG A 113 0.77 -25.40 35.83
N LEU A 114 1.83 -26.18 35.95
CA LEU A 114 3.20 -25.65 36.00
C LEU A 114 3.64 -25.07 34.68
N HIS A 115 3.34 -25.75 33.58
CA HIS A 115 3.67 -25.25 32.24
C HIS A 115 2.99 -23.92 31.95
N LEU A 116 1.68 -23.79 32.20
CA LEU A 116 0.96 -22.54 31.99
C LEU A 116 1.53 -21.40 32.86
N THR A 117 1.84 -21.64 34.13
CA THR A 117 2.43 -20.63 35.01
C THR A 117 3.81 -20.20 34.54
N ILE A 118 4.69 -21.13 34.17
CA ILE A 118 6.04 -20.81 33.67
C ILE A 118 5.94 -19.96 32.40
N CYS A 119 5.05 -20.32 31.48
CA CYS A 119 4.81 -19.51 30.29
C CYS A 119 4.37 -18.09 30.67
N VAL A 120 3.28 -17.96 31.45
CA VAL A 120 2.68 -16.64 31.78
C VAL A 120 3.66 -15.74 32.53
N VAL A 121 4.34 -16.27 33.54
CA VAL A 121 5.32 -15.52 34.32
C VAL A 121 6.54 -15.20 33.47
N GLY A 122 7.03 -16.15 32.67
CA GLY A 122 8.21 -15.96 31.81
C GLY A 122 7.99 -14.87 30.75
N TRP A 123 6.85 -14.90 30.04
CA TRP A 123 6.55 -13.87 29.05
C TRP A 123 6.19 -12.54 29.73
N GLY A 124 5.54 -12.56 30.90
CA GLY A 124 5.29 -11.35 31.70
C GLY A 124 6.58 -10.65 32.16
N VAL A 125 7.62 -11.42 32.52
CA VAL A 125 8.95 -10.88 32.83
C VAL A 125 9.61 -10.29 31.58
N ALA A 126 9.51 -10.96 30.43
CA ALA A 126 10.02 -10.42 29.17
C ALA A 126 9.32 -9.10 28.80
N GLN A 127 8.00 -9.02 29.00
CA GLN A 127 7.18 -7.83 28.78
C GLN A 127 7.57 -6.70 29.73
N LEU A 128 7.68 -6.98 31.03
CA LEU A 128 8.16 -6.02 32.03
C LEU A 128 9.54 -5.47 31.65
N GLY A 129 10.43 -6.33 31.16
CA GLY A 129 11.75 -5.96 30.65
C GLY A 129 11.70 -4.98 29.47
N MET A 130 10.71 -5.09 28.57
CA MET A 130 10.54 -4.16 27.45
C MET A 130 10.32 -2.72 27.90
N GLY A 131 9.74 -2.49 29.09
CA GLY A 131 9.57 -1.13 29.62
C GLY A 131 10.88 -0.42 29.95
N PHE A 132 11.97 -1.17 30.17
CA PHE A 132 13.27 -0.63 30.60
C PHE A 132 14.33 -0.59 29.50
N VAL A 133 14.01 -1.01 28.28
CA VAL A 133 14.95 -1.04 27.16
C VAL A 133 15.32 0.37 26.71
N LYS A 134 16.58 0.56 26.35
CA LYS A 134 17.14 1.83 25.86
C LYS A 134 17.57 1.74 24.40
N THR A 135 17.73 0.52 23.88
CA THR A 135 18.14 0.28 22.49
C THR A 135 17.19 -0.69 21.78
N TRP A 136 17.11 -0.57 20.45
CA TRP A 136 16.30 -1.48 19.63
C TRP A 136 16.79 -2.93 19.71
N GLY A 137 18.09 -3.15 19.95
CA GLY A 137 18.65 -4.50 20.11
C GLY A 137 18.16 -5.20 21.37
N GLU A 138 18.09 -4.47 22.49
CA GLU A 138 17.50 -4.97 23.75
C GLU A 138 16.01 -5.30 23.56
N LEU A 139 15.27 -4.44 22.84
CA LEU A 139 13.88 -4.73 22.47
C LEU A 139 13.78 -6.05 21.69
N CYS A 140 14.65 -6.29 20.70
CA CYS A 140 14.66 -7.56 19.95
C CYS A 140 14.92 -8.78 20.86
N VAL A 141 15.82 -8.68 21.83
CA VAL A 141 16.06 -9.76 22.81
C VAL A 141 14.82 -10.04 23.64
N CYS A 142 14.16 -9.02 24.18
CA CYS A 142 12.91 -9.18 24.91
C CYS A 142 11.81 -9.81 24.03
N ARG A 143 11.73 -9.43 22.74
CA ARG A 143 10.76 -10.00 21.79
C ARG A 143 11.02 -11.48 21.49
N ILE A 144 12.30 -11.90 21.41
CA ILE A 144 12.66 -13.32 21.29
C ILE A 144 12.20 -14.08 22.54
N LEU A 145 12.52 -13.57 23.74
CA LEU A 145 12.13 -14.21 25.00
C LEU A 145 10.61 -14.34 25.13
N LEU A 146 9.87 -13.28 24.76
CA LEU A 146 8.41 -13.31 24.71
C LEU A 146 7.92 -14.47 23.81
N GLY A 147 8.48 -14.61 22.61
CA GLY A 147 8.14 -15.69 21.68
C GLY A 147 8.50 -17.08 22.21
N VAL A 148 9.61 -17.23 22.93
CA VAL A 148 10.03 -18.49 23.56
C VAL A 148 9.02 -18.93 24.63
N PHE A 149 8.64 -18.03 25.53
CA PHE A 149 7.73 -18.36 26.63
C PHE A 149 6.28 -18.54 26.18
N GLU A 150 5.84 -17.81 25.16
CA GLU A 150 4.45 -17.89 24.66
C GLU A 150 4.23 -19.08 23.70
N ALA A 151 5.28 -19.62 23.07
CA ALA A 151 5.18 -20.69 22.06
C ALA A 151 4.35 -21.89 22.53
N GLY A 152 4.58 -22.32 23.77
CA GLY A 152 3.93 -23.50 24.35
C GLY A 152 2.53 -23.24 24.91
N PHE A 153 2.06 -21.99 24.95
CA PHE A 153 0.86 -21.61 25.68
C PHE A 153 -0.44 -21.97 24.94
N PHE A 154 -0.58 -21.55 23.68
CA PHE A 154 -1.79 -21.80 22.91
C PHE A 154 -2.05 -23.30 22.66
N PRO A 155 -1.07 -24.11 22.22
CA PRO A 155 -1.25 -25.55 22.10
C PRO A 155 -1.61 -26.22 23.44
N ALA A 156 -1.04 -25.73 24.54
CA ALA A 156 -1.34 -26.26 25.88
C ALA A 156 -2.80 -26.01 26.28
N LEU A 157 -3.33 -24.81 26.05
CA LEU A 157 -4.74 -24.51 26.33
C LEU A 157 -5.67 -25.44 25.53
N VAL A 158 -5.42 -25.61 24.24
CA VAL A 158 -6.20 -26.50 23.38
C VAL A 158 -6.11 -27.93 23.90
N TYR A 159 -4.91 -28.41 24.23
CA TYR A 159 -4.72 -29.76 24.75
C TYR A 159 -5.46 -29.98 26.06
N ILE A 160 -5.35 -29.06 27.03
CA ILE A 160 -6.06 -29.17 28.30
C ILE A 160 -7.56 -29.27 28.06
N ILE A 161 -8.16 -28.39 27.25
CA ILE A 161 -9.60 -28.45 26.94
C ILE A 161 -9.99 -29.82 26.35
N THR A 162 -9.16 -30.42 25.49
CA THR A 162 -9.43 -31.76 24.91
C THR A 162 -9.35 -32.92 25.91
N THR A 163 -8.79 -32.71 27.10
CA THR A 163 -8.78 -33.73 28.18
C THR A 163 -10.02 -33.68 29.06
N TRP A 164 -10.69 -32.53 29.12
CA TRP A 164 -11.85 -32.30 30.00
C TRP A 164 -13.20 -32.53 29.32
N TYR A 165 -13.25 -32.51 27.99
CA TYR A 165 -14.50 -32.53 27.21
C TYR A 165 -14.46 -33.52 26.04
N LYS A 166 -15.64 -33.92 25.58
CA LYS A 166 -15.79 -34.74 24.36
C LYS A 166 -15.51 -33.96 23.09
N ARG A 167 -15.21 -34.63 21.97
CA ARG A 167 -14.86 -33.98 20.68
C ARG A 167 -15.87 -32.92 20.22
N HIS A 168 -17.16 -33.25 20.27
CA HIS A 168 -18.24 -32.35 19.81
C HIS A 168 -18.49 -31.18 20.78
N GLU A 169 -18.08 -31.34 22.03
CA GLU A 169 -18.17 -30.35 23.11
C GLU A 169 -17.00 -29.36 23.10
N VAL A 170 -15.80 -29.81 22.70
CA VAL A 170 -14.57 -29.01 22.63
C VAL A 170 -14.74 -27.80 21.73
N GLN A 171 -15.32 -27.96 20.54
CA GLN A 171 -15.37 -26.89 19.55
C GLN A 171 -16.14 -25.65 20.04
N LYS A 172 -17.28 -25.85 20.72
CA LYS A 172 -18.09 -24.74 21.27
C LYS A 172 -17.33 -23.98 22.35
N ARG A 173 -16.57 -24.70 23.18
CA ARG A 173 -15.76 -24.13 24.26
C ARG A 173 -14.53 -23.41 23.72
N LEU A 174 -13.96 -23.95 22.64
CA LEU A 174 -12.92 -23.28 21.88
C LEU A 174 -13.41 -21.93 21.33
N ALA A 175 -14.64 -21.87 20.82
CA ALA A 175 -15.23 -20.60 20.40
C ALA A 175 -15.45 -19.63 21.57
N ILE A 176 -15.98 -20.10 22.70
CA ILE A 176 -16.25 -19.25 23.88
C ILE A 176 -14.96 -18.63 24.45
N PHE A 177 -13.89 -19.41 24.67
CA PHE A 177 -12.64 -18.82 25.20
C PHE A 177 -12.05 -17.79 24.23
N TYR A 178 -12.09 -18.08 22.92
CA TYR A 178 -11.50 -17.22 21.91
C TYR A 178 -12.26 -15.88 21.84
N ILE A 179 -13.58 -15.94 21.96
CA ILE A 179 -14.42 -14.76 22.05
C ILE A 179 -14.08 -13.94 23.29
N ILE A 180 -13.99 -14.56 24.47
CA ILE A 180 -13.59 -13.86 25.71
C ILE A 180 -12.28 -13.11 25.48
N SER A 181 -11.32 -13.74 24.82
CA SER A 181 -10.03 -13.11 24.52
C SER A 181 -10.12 -11.90 23.59
N ILE A 182 -10.97 -11.95 22.55
CA ILE A 182 -11.21 -10.81 21.65
C ILE A 182 -11.90 -9.67 22.40
N VAL A 183 -12.94 -9.99 23.19
CA VAL A 183 -13.69 -8.99 23.94
C VAL A 183 -12.77 -8.24 24.90
N THR A 184 -12.01 -8.98 25.71
CA THR A 184 -11.08 -8.40 26.68
C THR A 184 -9.93 -7.67 25.99
N GLY A 185 -9.38 -8.23 24.90
CA GLY A 185 -8.31 -7.60 24.12
C GLY A 185 -8.73 -6.29 23.45
N GLY A 186 -10.00 -6.15 23.05
CA GLY A 186 -10.54 -4.91 22.46
C GLY A 186 -10.53 -3.71 23.40
N PHE A 187 -10.49 -3.92 24.72
CA PHE A 187 -10.36 -2.85 25.71
C PHE A 187 -8.91 -2.41 25.95
N ALA A 188 -7.92 -3.16 25.46
CA ALA A 188 -6.52 -2.87 25.74
C ALA A 188 -6.03 -1.51 25.21
N PRO A 189 -6.42 -1.04 24.02
CA PRO A 189 -6.03 0.31 23.58
C PRO A 189 -6.56 1.43 24.48
N ILE A 190 -7.72 1.22 25.13
CA ILE A 190 -8.29 2.17 26.10
C ILE A 190 -7.45 2.17 27.39
N LEU A 191 -7.05 0.98 27.85
CA LEU A 191 -6.15 0.86 29.00
C LEU A 191 -4.79 1.51 28.70
N ALA A 192 -4.24 1.25 27.50
CA ALA A 192 -3.01 1.86 27.04
C ALA A 192 -3.10 3.39 26.98
N TYR A 193 -4.22 3.94 26.49
CA TYR A 193 -4.48 5.37 26.55
C TYR A 193 -4.38 5.91 28.00
N ALA A 194 -5.02 5.24 28.96
CA ALA A 194 -4.91 5.63 30.37
C ALA A 194 -3.46 5.58 30.90
N MET A 195 -2.67 4.59 30.46
CA MET A 195 -1.26 4.47 30.82
C MET A 195 -0.40 5.57 30.19
N THR A 196 -0.71 6.02 28.97
CA THR A 196 0.02 7.15 28.37
C THR A 196 -0.14 8.47 29.12
N LEU A 197 -1.21 8.63 29.92
CA LEU A 197 -1.39 9.80 30.80
C LEU A 197 -0.35 9.86 31.95
N LEU A 198 0.37 8.77 32.21
CA LEU A 198 1.47 8.71 33.20
C LEU A 198 2.80 9.22 32.64
N LYS A 199 2.83 9.71 31.39
CA LYS A 199 4.04 10.27 30.76
C LYS A 199 4.70 11.32 31.66
N GLY A 200 6.00 11.16 31.89
CA GLY A 200 6.81 12.09 32.69
C GLY A 200 6.79 11.79 34.20
N LYS A 201 5.93 10.89 34.70
CA LYS A 201 6.03 10.42 36.09
C LYS A 201 7.23 9.51 36.26
N HIS A 202 8.01 9.76 37.31
CA HIS A 202 9.26 9.05 37.64
C HIS A 202 10.33 9.05 36.51
N GLY A 203 10.24 9.98 35.56
CA GLY A 203 11.20 10.07 34.44
C GLY A 203 10.99 9.05 33.32
N TYR A 204 9.86 8.34 33.31
CA TYR A 204 9.53 7.38 32.25
C TYR A 204 8.58 7.96 31.20
N ASN A 205 8.77 7.56 29.95
CA ASN A 205 7.88 7.90 28.84
C ASN A 205 6.60 7.06 28.86
N GLY A 206 5.55 7.56 28.20
CA GLY A 206 4.21 6.94 28.22
C GLY A 206 4.19 5.49 27.74
N TRP A 207 5.03 5.15 26.75
CA TRP A 207 5.12 3.78 26.23
C TRP A 207 5.78 2.80 27.22
N GLN A 208 6.68 3.27 28.09
CA GLN A 208 7.35 2.41 29.08
C GLN A 208 6.35 1.94 30.14
N TRP A 209 5.44 2.82 30.55
CA TRP A 209 4.38 2.49 31.51
C TRP A 209 3.43 1.41 31.02
N ILE A 210 3.17 1.34 29.70
CA ILE A 210 2.36 0.28 29.08
C ILE A 210 2.97 -1.08 29.42
N PHE A 211 4.24 -1.29 29.05
CA PHE A 211 4.95 -2.54 29.31
C PHE A 211 5.17 -2.83 30.79
N ILE A 212 5.42 -1.80 31.62
CA ILE A 212 5.67 -1.99 33.05
C ILE A 212 4.41 -2.48 33.76
N ILE A 213 3.29 -1.80 33.55
CA ILE A 213 2.03 -2.10 34.25
C ILE A 213 1.44 -3.40 33.73
N GLU A 214 1.40 -3.59 32.42
CA GLU A 214 0.84 -4.81 31.83
C GLU A 214 1.74 -6.02 32.11
N GLY A 215 3.06 -5.89 32.01
CA GLY A 215 4.00 -6.95 32.39
C GLY A 215 3.86 -7.35 33.85
N ALA A 216 3.73 -6.39 34.77
CA ALA A 216 3.49 -6.68 36.19
C ALA A 216 2.12 -7.35 36.43
N ALA A 217 1.07 -6.88 35.75
CA ALA A 217 -0.26 -7.48 35.82
C ALA A 217 -0.25 -8.92 35.29
N THR A 218 0.46 -9.19 34.18
CA THR A 218 0.65 -10.51 33.58
C THR A 218 1.36 -11.46 34.54
N ILE A 219 2.44 -11.01 35.21
CA ILE A 219 3.12 -11.82 36.25
C ILE A 219 2.14 -12.17 37.39
N GLY A 220 1.38 -11.18 37.87
CA GLY A 220 0.35 -11.39 38.89
C GLY A 220 -0.70 -12.41 38.46
N LEU A 221 -1.19 -12.31 37.21
CA LEU A 221 -2.14 -13.26 36.63
C LEU A 221 -1.52 -14.65 36.45
N GLY A 222 -0.23 -14.77 36.15
CA GLY A 222 0.48 -16.05 36.10
C GLY A 222 0.55 -16.75 37.47
N ILE A 223 0.78 -15.98 38.53
CA ILE A 223 0.72 -16.48 39.91
C ILE A 223 -0.70 -16.88 40.29
N LEU A 224 -1.72 -16.09 39.89
CA LEU A 224 -3.12 -16.47 40.09
C LEU A 224 -3.49 -17.72 39.29
N ALA A 225 -2.96 -17.88 38.07
CA ALA A 225 -3.16 -19.07 37.25
C ALA A 225 -2.59 -20.31 37.97
N TRP A 226 -1.45 -20.21 38.65
CA TRP A 226 -0.93 -21.32 39.47
C TRP A 226 -1.94 -21.79 40.53
N ILE A 227 -2.63 -20.86 41.18
CA ILE A 227 -3.61 -21.15 42.24
C ILE A 227 -4.91 -21.72 41.65
N PHE A 228 -5.42 -21.10 40.58
CA PHE A 228 -6.77 -21.37 40.10
C PHE A 228 -6.85 -22.32 38.91
N ALA A 229 -5.80 -22.45 38.08
CA ALA A 229 -5.79 -23.34 36.93
C ALA A 229 -5.95 -24.80 37.37
N ALA A 230 -6.86 -25.50 36.70
CA ALA A 230 -7.01 -26.93 36.92
C ALA A 230 -5.89 -27.68 36.20
N ASP A 231 -5.39 -28.71 36.87
CA ASP A 231 -4.47 -29.67 36.25
C ASP A 231 -5.27 -30.63 35.33
N PHE A 232 -4.63 -31.68 34.82
CA PHE A 232 -5.36 -32.74 34.11
C PHE A 232 -6.47 -33.35 34.99
N PRO A 233 -7.56 -33.86 34.38
CA PRO A 233 -8.70 -34.42 35.11
C PRO A 233 -8.28 -35.46 36.16
N GLU A 234 -7.29 -36.28 35.83
CA GLU A 234 -6.72 -37.35 36.67
C GLU A 234 -6.12 -36.83 37.98
N SER A 235 -5.44 -35.67 37.92
CA SER A 235 -4.72 -35.04 39.04
C SER A 235 -5.49 -33.90 39.70
N SER A 236 -6.70 -33.59 39.22
CA SER A 236 -7.42 -32.37 39.61
C SER A 236 -8.14 -32.50 40.95
N LYS A 237 -7.72 -31.69 41.93
CA LYS A 237 -8.37 -31.53 43.24
C LYS A 237 -9.70 -30.75 43.19
N PHE A 238 -10.05 -30.22 42.02
CA PHE A 238 -11.26 -29.39 41.84
C PHE A 238 -12.55 -30.21 41.79
N VAL A 239 -12.44 -31.48 41.44
CA VAL A 239 -13.56 -32.34 41.06
C VAL A 239 -13.66 -33.47 42.08
N THR A 240 -14.88 -33.85 42.47
CA THR A 240 -15.06 -35.02 43.36
C THR A 240 -14.74 -36.32 42.62
N GLU A 241 -14.50 -37.40 43.36
CA GLU A 241 -14.09 -38.67 42.77
C GLU A 241 -15.13 -39.27 41.84
N GLU A 242 -16.41 -39.08 42.18
CA GLU A 242 -17.55 -39.47 41.33
C GLU A 242 -17.60 -38.63 40.05
N GLN A 243 -17.42 -37.31 40.16
CA GLN A 243 -17.37 -36.42 39.00
C GLN A 243 -16.14 -36.68 38.13
N ARG A 244 -14.98 -37.00 38.71
CA ARG A 244 -13.74 -37.33 37.98
C ARG A 244 -13.92 -38.61 37.19
N LYS A 245 -14.46 -39.66 37.83
CA LYS A 245 -14.77 -40.92 37.16
C LYS A 245 -15.72 -40.70 35.99
N MET A 246 -16.77 -39.90 36.20
CA MET A 246 -17.68 -39.50 35.13
C MET A 246 -16.94 -38.81 33.97
N ILE A 247 -16.06 -37.84 34.22
CA ILE A 247 -15.34 -37.15 33.15
C ILE A 247 -14.43 -38.12 32.37
N LEU A 248 -13.66 -38.95 33.08
CA LEU A 248 -12.75 -39.90 32.46
C LEU A 248 -13.49 -40.95 31.63
N ASP A 249 -14.56 -41.54 32.17
CA ASP A 249 -15.38 -42.54 31.45
C ASP A 249 -15.97 -41.94 30.17
N ARG A 250 -16.46 -40.69 30.23
CA ARG A 250 -17.06 -39.98 29.09
C ARG A 250 -16.04 -39.66 28.00
N VAL A 251 -14.85 -39.20 28.39
CA VAL A 251 -13.77 -38.86 27.45
C VAL A 251 -13.17 -40.13 26.86
N GLU A 252 -13.00 -41.19 27.65
CA GLU A 252 -12.46 -42.46 27.21
C GLU A 252 -13.42 -43.19 26.26
N ALA A 253 -14.72 -43.18 26.54
CA ALA A 253 -15.72 -43.74 25.64
C ALA A 253 -15.80 -42.98 24.29
N ASP A 254 -15.70 -41.64 24.29
CA ASP A 254 -15.59 -40.81 23.07
C ASP A 254 -14.24 -41.02 22.33
N ARG A 255 -13.21 -41.54 23.01
CA ARG A 255 -11.92 -41.92 22.42
C ARG A 255 -11.92 -43.35 21.85
N LYS A 256 -12.65 -44.28 22.48
CA LYS A 256 -12.77 -45.69 22.05
C LYS A 256 -13.53 -45.88 20.75
N ASP A 257 -14.41 -44.94 20.37
CA ASP A 257 -15.10 -44.92 19.07
C ASP A 257 -14.17 -44.74 17.85
N SER A 258 -12.89 -44.46 18.08
CA SER A 258 -11.89 -44.35 17.03
C SER A 258 -10.73 -45.29 17.30
N VAL A 259 -10.38 -46.13 16.32
CA VAL A 259 -9.15 -46.94 16.34
C VAL A 259 -7.97 -45.99 16.61
N PRO A 260 -7.29 -46.08 17.78
CA PRO A 260 -6.17 -45.20 18.11
C PRO A 260 -5.04 -45.48 17.14
N ASP A 261 -4.74 -44.52 16.27
CA ASP A 261 -3.68 -44.66 15.31
C ASP A 261 -2.42 -43.96 15.82
N GLU A 262 -1.38 -44.74 16.13
CA GLU A 262 -0.12 -44.18 16.63
C GLU A 262 0.51 -43.23 15.62
N VAL A 263 1.00 -42.08 16.12
CA VAL A 263 1.74 -41.09 15.33
C VAL A 263 3.14 -41.64 15.08
N THR A 264 3.28 -42.39 14.00
CA THR A 264 4.58 -42.88 13.51
C THR A 264 5.21 -41.87 12.56
N PHE A 265 6.54 -41.85 12.50
CA PHE A 265 7.27 -40.95 11.60
C PHE A 265 6.85 -41.10 10.13
N ALA A 266 6.61 -42.33 9.68
CA ALA A 266 6.12 -42.61 8.33
C ALA A 266 4.77 -41.93 8.04
N LYS A 267 3.84 -41.93 9.00
CA LYS A 267 2.54 -41.25 8.86
C LYS A 267 2.69 -39.73 8.92
N VAL A 268 3.56 -39.21 9.79
CA VAL A 268 3.87 -37.78 9.82
C VAL A 268 4.37 -37.33 8.44
N MET A 269 5.31 -38.07 7.85
CA MET A 269 5.84 -37.76 6.52
C MET A 269 4.77 -37.88 5.42
N ALA A 270 3.92 -38.91 5.48
CA ALA A 270 2.80 -39.06 4.55
C ALA A 270 1.81 -37.89 4.62
N VAL A 271 1.54 -37.35 5.81
CA VAL A 271 0.67 -36.18 6.00
C VAL A 271 1.35 -34.89 5.56
N LEU A 272 2.67 -34.76 5.73
CA LEU A 272 3.43 -33.63 5.20
C LEU A 272 3.49 -33.62 3.66
N MET A 273 3.40 -34.78 3.02
CA MET A 273 3.29 -34.90 1.56
C MET A 273 1.86 -34.69 1.04
N ASP A 274 0.85 -34.64 1.92
CA ASP A 274 -0.55 -34.43 1.53
C ASP A 274 -0.84 -32.93 1.29
N PRO A 275 -1.12 -32.50 0.05
CA PRO A 275 -1.39 -31.10 -0.27
C PRO A 275 -2.66 -30.57 0.42
N ILE A 276 -3.60 -31.43 0.80
CA ILE A 276 -4.83 -31.02 1.51
C ILE A 276 -4.49 -30.55 2.93
N SER A 277 -3.46 -31.11 3.58
CA SER A 277 -3.05 -30.64 4.90
C SER A 277 -2.45 -29.23 4.85
N TRP A 278 -1.73 -28.91 3.77
CA TRP A 278 -1.19 -27.57 3.52
C TRP A 278 -2.26 -26.55 3.14
N SER A 279 -3.36 -26.96 2.49
CA SER A 279 -4.45 -26.04 2.16
C SER A 279 -5.13 -25.47 3.42
N PHE A 280 -5.33 -26.29 4.46
CA PHE A 280 -5.81 -25.81 5.76
C PHE A 280 -4.84 -24.82 6.41
N GLY A 281 -3.53 -25.08 6.30
CA GLY A 281 -2.49 -24.16 6.77
C GLY A 281 -2.49 -22.83 6.02
N LEU A 282 -2.63 -22.84 4.70
CA LEU A 282 -2.76 -21.64 3.87
C LEU A 282 -4.04 -20.86 4.20
N MET A 283 -5.17 -21.54 4.42
CA MET A 283 -6.41 -20.89 4.86
C MET A 283 -6.21 -20.16 6.20
N PHE A 284 -5.53 -20.79 7.15
CA PHE A 284 -5.26 -20.20 8.46
C PHE A 284 -4.26 -19.04 8.38
N MET A 285 -3.21 -19.17 7.56
CA MET A 285 -2.26 -18.09 7.27
C MET A 285 -2.97 -16.88 6.65
N ALA A 286 -3.84 -17.09 5.66
CA ALA A 286 -4.56 -16.03 4.97
C ALA A 286 -5.54 -15.29 5.90
N SER A 287 -6.07 -15.94 6.94
CA SER A 287 -6.93 -15.30 7.95
C SER A 287 -6.15 -14.62 9.07
N THR A 288 -5.03 -15.19 9.50
CA THR A 288 -4.20 -14.64 10.59
C THR A 288 -3.36 -13.45 10.13
N MET A 289 -2.91 -13.42 8.87
CA MET A 289 -2.09 -12.33 8.33
C MET A 289 -2.81 -10.97 8.42
N PRO A 290 -4.05 -10.78 7.91
CA PRO A 290 -4.78 -9.51 8.07
C PRO A 290 -5.07 -9.16 9.54
N ALA A 291 -5.35 -10.16 10.38
CA ALA A 291 -5.62 -9.93 11.80
C ALA A 291 -4.39 -9.37 12.53
N TYR A 292 -3.21 -9.95 12.32
CA TYR A 292 -1.97 -9.44 12.91
C TYR A 292 -1.57 -8.09 12.31
N ALA A 293 -1.76 -7.91 11.00
CA ALA A 293 -1.49 -6.66 10.32
C ALA A 293 -2.26 -5.49 10.95
N VAL A 294 -3.58 -5.63 11.09
CA VAL A 294 -4.39 -4.61 11.76
C VAL A 294 -3.95 -4.47 13.22
N GLY A 295 -3.71 -5.57 13.94
CA GLY A 295 -3.28 -5.52 15.34
C GLY A 295 -1.99 -4.73 15.57
N PHE A 296 -0.99 -4.84 14.69
CA PHE A 296 0.30 -4.14 14.84
C PHE A 296 0.34 -2.74 14.23
N PHE A 297 -0.52 -2.46 13.25
CA PHE A 297 -0.43 -1.23 12.45
C PHE A 297 -1.67 -0.32 12.54
N ILE A 298 -2.76 -0.72 13.20
CA ILE A 298 -3.97 0.11 13.31
C ILE A 298 -3.70 1.49 13.91
N THR A 299 -2.92 1.58 14.99
CA THR A 299 -2.58 2.85 15.63
C THR A 299 -1.67 3.73 14.74
N PRO A 300 -0.59 3.22 14.10
CA PRO A 300 0.14 3.95 13.06
C PRO A 300 -0.71 4.39 11.87
N ILE A 301 -1.65 3.56 11.42
CA ILE A 301 -2.55 3.85 10.30
C ILE A 301 -3.49 5.01 10.65
N LEU A 302 -4.00 5.05 11.89
CA LEU A 302 -4.82 6.16 12.36
C LEU A 302 -4.00 7.46 12.51
N LEU A 303 -2.76 7.37 12.99
CA LEU A 303 -1.85 8.53 13.00
C LEU A 303 -1.61 9.08 11.58
N SER A 304 -1.44 8.21 10.58
CA SER A 304 -1.23 8.66 9.19
C SER A 304 -2.49 9.25 8.55
N MET A 305 -3.67 9.08 9.16
CA MET A 305 -4.90 9.81 8.78
C MET A 305 -4.97 11.22 9.38
N GLY A 306 -4.01 11.62 10.23
CA GLY A 306 -3.96 12.94 10.87
C GLY A 306 -4.62 13.01 12.24
N TYR A 307 -5.01 11.88 12.84
CA TYR A 307 -5.49 11.84 14.22
C TYR A 307 -4.33 12.03 15.22
N SER A 308 -4.61 12.62 16.38
CA SER A 308 -3.63 12.70 17.47
C SER A 308 -3.30 11.31 18.05
N VAL A 309 -2.23 11.21 18.85
CA VAL A 309 -1.86 9.96 19.54
C VAL A 309 -2.99 9.46 20.44
N SER A 310 -3.60 10.36 21.22
CA SER A 310 -4.73 10.05 22.09
C SER A 310 -5.95 9.56 21.32
N GLU A 311 -6.30 10.24 20.23
CA GLU A 311 -7.43 9.86 19.39
C GLU A 311 -7.16 8.52 18.70
N SER A 312 -5.94 8.28 18.19
CA SER A 312 -5.58 7.03 17.52
C SER A 312 -5.69 5.81 18.45
N LEU A 313 -5.33 5.96 19.72
CA LEU A 313 -5.51 4.89 20.72
C LEU A 313 -6.99 4.63 20.98
N LEU A 314 -7.80 5.67 21.19
CA LEU A 314 -9.24 5.53 21.45
C LEU A 314 -10.00 4.98 20.24
N LEU A 315 -9.68 5.45 19.03
CA LEU A 315 -10.30 5.01 17.77
C LEU A 315 -9.88 3.60 17.35
N SER A 316 -8.83 3.04 17.94
CA SER A 316 -8.45 1.64 17.67
C SER A 316 -9.32 0.60 18.39
N ALA A 317 -10.07 1.00 19.43
CA ALA A 317 -10.92 0.09 20.21
C ALA A 317 -12.25 -0.29 19.51
N PRO A 318 -13.04 0.65 18.93
CA PRO A 318 -14.34 0.34 18.32
C PRO A 318 -14.34 -0.75 17.23
N PRO A 319 -13.36 -0.84 16.31
CA PRO A 319 -13.29 -1.93 15.33
C PRO A 319 -13.30 -3.34 15.96
N SER A 320 -12.69 -3.50 17.15
CA SER A 320 -12.67 -4.77 17.88
C SER A 320 -14.07 -5.19 18.36
N GLY A 321 -14.91 -4.22 18.74
CA GLY A 321 -16.30 -4.46 19.12
C GLY A 321 -17.15 -4.95 17.94
N ALA A 322 -16.97 -4.36 16.76
CA ALA A 322 -17.63 -4.83 15.54
C ALA A 322 -17.14 -6.23 15.12
N ALA A 323 -15.83 -6.49 15.26
CA ALA A 323 -15.24 -7.80 15.01
C ALA A 323 -15.86 -8.89 15.89
N MET A 324 -16.10 -8.59 17.18
CA MET A 324 -16.78 -9.49 18.11
C MET A 324 -18.20 -9.84 17.63
N ILE A 325 -19.01 -8.83 17.31
CA ILE A 325 -20.40 -9.03 16.86
C ILE A 325 -20.44 -9.88 15.59
N SER A 326 -19.55 -9.58 14.63
CA SER A 326 -19.45 -10.33 13.37
C SER A 326 -19.04 -11.77 13.59
N THR A 327 -18.04 -12.02 14.44
CA THR A 327 -17.55 -13.36 14.77
C THR A 327 -18.68 -14.24 15.35
N PHE A 328 -19.45 -13.71 16.30
CA PHE A 328 -20.61 -14.41 16.85
C PHE A 328 -21.68 -14.70 15.81
N PHE A 329 -22.03 -13.69 15.01
CA PHE A 329 -23.06 -13.80 13.99
C PHE A 329 -22.73 -14.89 12.96
N PHE A 330 -21.52 -14.88 12.41
CA PHE A 330 -21.09 -15.88 11.43
C PHE A 330 -20.87 -17.26 12.05
N ALA A 331 -20.41 -17.35 13.29
CA ALA A 331 -20.33 -18.63 14.00
C ALA A 331 -21.72 -19.26 14.17
N TRP A 332 -22.71 -18.50 14.65
CA TRP A 332 -24.09 -18.94 14.78
C TRP A 332 -24.70 -19.36 13.44
N LEU A 333 -24.50 -18.53 12.41
CA LEU A 333 -25.05 -18.78 11.08
C LEU A 333 -24.42 -20.02 10.43
N SER A 334 -23.12 -20.21 10.63
CA SER A 334 -22.37 -21.37 10.17
C SER A 334 -22.82 -22.67 10.83
N ASP A 335 -23.05 -22.66 12.14
CA ASP A 335 -23.58 -23.83 12.85
C ASP A 335 -25.05 -24.11 12.49
N LYS A 336 -25.86 -23.07 12.26
CA LYS A 336 -27.28 -23.23 11.87
C LYS A 336 -27.43 -23.82 10.46
N THR A 337 -26.67 -23.34 9.48
CA THR A 337 -26.79 -23.83 8.09
C THR A 337 -25.95 -25.07 7.80
N LYS A 338 -25.02 -25.42 8.70
CA LYS A 338 -24.03 -26.50 8.51
C LYS A 338 -23.14 -26.32 7.26
N LYS A 339 -23.10 -25.12 6.66
CA LYS A 339 -22.31 -24.77 5.46
C LYS A 339 -21.09 -23.92 5.81
N ARG A 340 -20.16 -24.48 6.59
CA ARG A 340 -18.97 -23.78 7.13
C ARG A 340 -18.13 -23.05 6.08
N ALA A 341 -17.85 -23.72 4.95
CA ALA A 341 -17.00 -23.15 3.89
C ALA A 341 -17.58 -21.87 3.26
N VAL A 342 -18.89 -21.80 3.07
CA VAL A 342 -19.56 -20.64 2.45
C VAL A 342 -19.43 -19.41 3.34
N TRP A 343 -19.61 -19.57 4.65
CA TRP A 343 -19.51 -18.46 5.60
C TRP A 343 -18.07 -18.03 5.90
N LEU A 344 -17.12 -18.95 5.78
CA LEU A 344 -15.69 -18.61 5.77
C LEU A 344 -15.33 -17.79 4.53
N ALA A 345 -15.83 -18.17 3.34
CA ALA A 345 -15.63 -17.39 2.13
C ALA A 345 -16.24 -15.99 2.25
N ALA A 346 -17.47 -15.88 2.75
CA ALA A 346 -18.15 -14.60 2.96
C ALA A 346 -17.36 -13.66 3.90
N GLN A 347 -16.83 -14.16 5.01
CA GLN A 347 -15.99 -13.36 5.93
C GLN A 347 -14.68 -12.93 5.27
N ASN A 348 -14.03 -13.80 4.49
CA ASN A 348 -12.83 -13.41 3.74
C ASN A 348 -13.14 -12.35 2.68
N PHE A 349 -14.30 -12.40 2.00
CA PHE A 349 -14.72 -11.32 1.09
C PHE A 349 -14.90 -9.99 1.83
N ILE A 350 -15.50 -9.99 3.02
CA ILE A 350 -15.61 -8.80 3.87
C ILE A 350 -14.22 -8.27 4.27
N CYS A 351 -13.28 -9.16 4.58
CA CYS A 351 -11.91 -8.78 4.88
C CYS A 351 -11.22 -8.13 3.67
N ILE A 352 -11.36 -8.71 2.48
CA ILE A 352 -10.77 -8.19 1.24
C ILE A 352 -11.36 -6.82 0.91
N THR A 353 -12.68 -6.65 0.99
CA THR A 353 -13.30 -5.34 0.74
C THR A 353 -12.83 -4.31 1.76
N GLY A 354 -12.72 -4.68 3.04
CA GLY A 354 -12.14 -3.81 4.07
C GLY A 354 -10.72 -3.35 3.76
N LEU A 355 -9.84 -4.28 3.36
CA LEU A 355 -8.45 -3.97 2.99
C LEU A 355 -8.40 -3.03 1.78
N MET A 356 -9.22 -3.27 0.76
CA MET A 356 -9.31 -2.43 -0.43
C MET A 356 -9.79 -1.01 -0.08
N VAL A 357 -10.82 -0.90 0.77
CA VAL A 357 -11.34 0.39 1.23
C VAL A 357 -10.28 1.15 2.03
N THR A 358 -9.59 0.50 2.99
CA THR A 358 -8.56 1.14 3.79
C THR A 358 -7.34 1.59 2.97
N GLY A 359 -6.95 0.83 1.95
CA GLY A 359 -5.75 1.10 1.13
C GLY A 359 -5.94 2.11 -0.01
N TYR A 360 -7.09 2.08 -0.69
CA TYR A 360 -7.29 2.81 -1.96
C TYR A 360 -8.21 4.04 -1.86
N THR A 361 -8.93 4.24 -0.75
CA THR A 361 -9.80 5.42 -0.59
C THR A 361 -9.03 6.59 0.02
N ASN A 362 -9.35 7.82 -0.38
CA ASN A 362 -8.69 9.03 0.11
C ASN A 362 -9.38 9.65 1.35
N GLY A 363 -10.65 9.32 1.61
CA GLY A 363 -11.39 9.86 2.76
C GLY A 363 -11.07 9.14 4.07
N ASN A 364 -10.67 9.89 5.11
CA ASN A 364 -10.36 9.33 6.43
C ASN A 364 -11.49 8.50 7.05
N ALA A 365 -12.74 8.99 6.95
CA ALA A 365 -13.91 8.26 7.44
C ALA A 365 -14.12 6.92 6.70
N THR A 366 -13.90 6.91 5.38
CA THR A 366 -14.02 5.71 4.55
C THR A 366 -12.91 4.72 4.86
N ARG A 367 -11.67 5.17 5.04
CA ARG A 367 -10.55 4.31 5.43
C ARG A 367 -10.74 3.71 6.82
N TYR A 368 -11.28 4.49 7.76
CA TYR A 368 -11.65 4.04 9.09
C TYR A 368 -12.77 2.98 9.04
N PHE A 369 -13.82 3.19 8.23
CA PHE A 369 -14.83 2.16 7.97
C PHE A 369 -14.24 0.88 7.40
N GLY A 370 -13.23 0.98 6.52
CA GLY A 370 -12.48 -0.18 6.04
C GLY A 370 -11.85 -0.99 7.18
N LEU A 371 -11.31 -0.35 8.22
CA LEU A 371 -10.73 -1.04 9.38
C LEU A 371 -11.77 -1.86 10.17
N PHE A 372 -13.03 -1.41 10.23
CA PHE A 372 -14.11 -2.21 10.80
C PHE A 372 -14.35 -3.49 9.99
N LEU A 373 -14.43 -3.37 8.67
CA LEU A 373 -14.64 -4.50 7.78
C LEU A 373 -13.50 -5.52 7.87
N VAL A 374 -12.24 -5.06 7.94
CA VAL A 374 -11.09 -5.96 8.12
C VAL A 374 -11.21 -6.71 9.45
N GLY A 375 -11.51 -6.01 10.55
CA GLY A 375 -11.70 -6.63 11.86
C GLY A 375 -12.82 -7.68 11.87
N MET A 376 -13.96 -7.35 11.25
CA MET A 376 -15.12 -8.25 11.09
C MET A 376 -14.80 -9.51 10.29
N GLY A 377 -14.09 -9.37 9.17
CA GLY A 377 -13.75 -10.49 8.31
C GLY A 377 -12.63 -11.38 8.84
N ALA A 378 -11.56 -10.80 9.40
CA ALA A 378 -10.36 -11.54 9.80
C ALA A 378 -10.57 -12.33 11.11
N SER A 379 -11.22 -11.73 12.11
CA SER A 379 -11.28 -12.29 13.47
C SER A 379 -12.11 -13.57 13.58
N GLY A 380 -13.21 -13.67 12.82
CA GLY A 380 -14.09 -14.83 12.86
C GLY A 380 -13.62 -16.02 12.01
N CYS A 381 -12.75 -15.78 11.03
CA CYS A 381 -12.17 -16.86 10.21
C CYS A 381 -11.21 -17.75 11.00
N VAL A 382 -10.45 -17.22 11.97
CA VAL A 382 -9.45 -17.98 12.74
C VAL A 382 -10.06 -19.21 13.44
N PRO A 383 -11.08 -19.08 14.32
CA PRO A 383 -11.71 -20.25 14.94
C PRO A 383 -12.51 -21.08 13.93
N GLY A 384 -13.04 -20.45 12.87
CA GLY A 384 -13.81 -21.13 11.84
C GLY A 384 -12.97 -22.11 11.00
N VAL A 385 -11.73 -21.75 10.65
CA VAL A 385 -10.80 -22.61 9.90
C VAL A 385 -10.38 -23.81 10.74
N LEU A 386 -10.05 -23.62 12.03
CA LEU A 386 -9.73 -24.72 12.95
C LEU A 386 -10.91 -25.70 13.08
N ALA A 387 -12.12 -25.16 13.21
CA ALA A 387 -13.34 -25.94 13.28
C ALA A 387 -13.68 -26.66 11.96
N TYR A 388 -13.35 -26.06 10.82
CA TYR A 388 -13.53 -26.69 9.51
C TYR A 388 -12.51 -27.82 9.30
N GLN A 389 -11.25 -27.61 9.66
CA GLN A 389 -10.19 -28.63 9.62
C GLN A 389 -10.54 -29.83 10.50
N ALA A 390 -10.97 -29.59 11.74
CA ALA A 390 -11.31 -30.65 12.69
C ALA A 390 -12.46 -31.56 12.23
N ASN A 391 -13.40 -31.03 11.45
CA ASN A 391 -14.55 -31.78 10.94
C ASN A 391 -14.24 -32.59 9.68
N ASN A 392 -13.30 -32.13 8.84
CA ASN A 392 -13.00 -32.79 7.57
C ASN A 392 -11.85 -33.81 7.68
N VAL A 393 -10.99 -33.70 8.69
CA VAL A 393 -9.88 -34.63 8.89
C VAL A 393 -10.28 -35.74 9.86
N THR A 394 -10.64 -36.91 9.33
CA THR A 394 -11.19 -38.03 10.12
C THR A 394 -10.14 -38.80 10.92
N SER A 395 -8.97 -39.09 10.34
CA SER A 395 -7.90 -39.85 11.01
C SER A 395 -7.26 -39.08 12.18
N HIS A 396 -6.97 -39.77 13.28
CA HIS A 396 -6.36 -39.20 14.49
C HIS A 396 -4.95 -38.69 14.28
N SER A 397 -4.07 -39.55 13.75
CA SER A 397 -2.68 -39.22 13.46
C SER A 397 -2.59 -38.08 12.44
N LYS A 398 -3.43 -38.13 11.40
CA LYS A 398 -3.55 -37.07 10.40
C LYS A 398 -4.02 -35.75 11.01
N ARG A 399 -5.09 -35.76 11.81
CA ARG A 399 -5.66 -34.55 12.43
C ARG A 399 -4.64 -33.84 13.32
N ALA A 400 -3.91 -34.59 14.13
CA ALA A 400 -2.89 -34.02 15.01
C ALA A 400 -1.78 -33.30 14.20
N VAL A 401 -1.27 -33.94 13.15
CA VAL A 401 -0.22 -33.37 12.29
C VAL A 401 -0.77 -32.18 11.48
N THR A 402 -1.96 -32.29 10.89
CA THR A 402 -2.60 -31.18 10.14
C THR A 402 -2.89 -29.98 11.04
N THR A 403 -3.31 -30.18 12.30
CA THR A 403 -3.52 -29.08 13.25
C THR A 403 -2.18 -28.41 13.59
N ALA A 404 -1.10 -29.15 13.76
CA ALA A 404 0.23 -28.58 13.98
C ALA A 404 0.71 -27.74 12.77
N ILE A 405 0.55 -28.25 11.55
CA ILE A 405 0.84 -27.50 10.31
C ILE A 405 0.01 -26.22 10.26
N THR A 406 -1.28 -26.32 10.58
CA THR A 406 -2.22 -25.20 10.51
C THR A 406 -1.82 -24.06 11.45
N ILE A 407 -1.50 -24.39 12.71
CA ILE A 407 -1.09 -23.37 13.70
C ILE A 407 0.30 -22.80 13.34
N ALA A 408 1.24 -23.63 12.88
CA ALA A 408 2.57 -23.17 12.45
C ALA A 408 2.49 -22.18 11.27
N MET A 409 1.63 -22.45 10.29
CA MET A 409 1.36 -21.54 9.18
C MET A 409 0.73 -20.21 9.64
N GLY A 410 0.00 -20.20 10.76
CA GLY A 410 -0.46 -18.96 11.39
C GLY A 410 0.68 -18.10 11.94
N GLY A 411 1.72 -18.72 12.51
CA GLY A 411 2.95 -18.02 12.92
C GLY A 411 3.69 -17.39 11.73
N ILE A 412 3.76 -18.13 10.62
CA ILE A 412 4.31 -17.62 9.35
C ILE A 412 3.45 -16.46 8.80
N GLY A 413 2.13 -16.54 8.92
CA GLY A 413 1.22 -15.42 8.60
C GLY A 413 1.53 -14.15 9.39
N GLY A 414 1.95 -14.30 10.65
CA GLY A 414 2.46 -13.21 11.48
C GLY A 414 3.75 -12.59 10.94
N ILE A 415 4.71 -13.41 10.48
CA ILE A 415 5.94 -12.93 9.83
C ILE A 415 5.58 -12.08 8.61
N PHE A 416 4.73 -12.60 7.72
CA PHE A 416 4.25 -11.83 6.56
C PHE A 416 3.59 -10.52 7.00
N ALA A 417 2.63 -10.57 7.93
CA ALA A 417 1.93 -9.38 8.42
C ALA A 417 2.88 -8.27 8.91
N THR A 418 3.95 -8.64 9.61
CA THR A 418 4.95 -7.68 10.13
C THR A 418 5.87 -7.07 9.07
N THR A 419 5.90 -7.63 7.86
CA THR A 419 6.78 -7.19 6.75
C THR A 419 6.01 -6.52 5.60
N VAL A 420 4.67 -6.62 5.58
CA VAL A 420 3.82 -6.05 4.53
C VAL A 420 3.84 -4.51 4.55
N TRP A 421 3.79 -3.90 5.73
CA TRP A 421 3.84 -2.44 5.89
C TRP A 421 5.28 -1.97 6.12
N ARG A 422 5.97 -1.63 5.02
CA ARG A 422 7.38 -1.19 5.07
C ARG A 422 7.48 0.26 5.46
N GLN A 423 8.55 0.63 6.17
CA GLN A 423 8.76 2.00 6.62
C GLN A 423 9.02 2.96 5.46
N LYS A 424 9.65 2.49 4.38
CA LYS A 424 9.83 3.26 3.14
C LYS A 424 8.53 3.63 2.42
N ASP A 425 7.43 2.94 2.75
CA ASP A 425 6.12 3.15 2.15
C ASP A 425 5.30 4.18 2.97
N PHE A 426 5.81 4.70 4.10
CA PHE A 426 5.16 5.74 4.91
C PHE A 426 5.14 7.11 4.19
N PRO A 427 4.07 7.94 4.30
CA PRO A 427 2.86 7.82 5.13
C PRO A 427 1.68 7.10 4.47
N SER A 428 1.74 6.85 3.16
CA SER A 428 0.63 6.29 2.38
C SER A 428 0.51 4.76 2.52
N PHE A 429 1.57 4.09 2.99
CA PHE A 429 1.71 2.64 3.13
C PHE A 429 1.33 1.85 1.87
N ARG A 430 1.60 2.44 0.69
CA ARG A 430 1.42 1.81 -0.61
C ARG A 430 2.77 1.25 -1.05
N PRO A 431 2.83 0.09 -1.74
CA PRO A 431 4.06 -0.31 -2.41
C PRO A 431 4.57 0.87 -3.27
N PRO A 432 5.89 1.07 -3.43
CA PRO A 432 6.40 2.14 -4.26
C PRO A 432 5.76 1.93 -5.63
N ALA A 433 5.10 2.98 -6.12
CA ALA A 433 4.70 3.01 -7.50
C ALA A 433 5.94 2.67 -8.34
N LEU A 434 5.76 1.89 -9.40
CA LEU A 434 6.78 1.72 -10.43
C LEU A 434 7.36 3.09 -10.79
N PRO A 435 8.67 3.20 -11.11
CA PRO A 435 9.25 4.48 -11.47
C PRO A 435 8.47 5.07 -12.65
N GLN A 436 7.73 6.15 -12.40
CA GLN A 436 7.06 6.93 -13.42
C GLN A 436 8.15 7.67 -14.19
N LEU A 437 8.42 7.22 -15.41
CA LEU A 437 9.40 7.85 -16.31
C LEU A 437 8.75 8.81 -17.32
N SER A 438 7.43 9.06 -17.23
CA SER A 438 6.72 10.17 -17.88
C SER A 438 5.20 10.07 -17.63
N GLU A 439 4.62 11.14 -17.07
CA GLU A 439 3.18 11.44 -16.98
C GLU A 439 2.95 12.69 -17.86
N PHE A 440 1.85 12.78 -18.62
CA PHE A 440 1.37 14.11 -19.01
C PHE A 440 0.88 14.78 -17.73
N SER A 441 1.55 15.87 -17.34
CA SER A 441 1.43 16.55 -16.05
C SER A 441 -0.02 16.75 -15.59
N THR A 442 -0.31 16.39 -14.34
CA THR A 442 -1.57 16.74 -13.68
C THR A 442 -1.28 17.51 -12.39
N PRO A 443 -2.17 18.39 -11.91
CA PRO A 443 -2.03 19.12 -10.64
C PRO A 443 -2.03 18.23 -9.37
N ALA A 444 -1.78 16.92 -9.52
CA ALA A 444 -1.76 15.91 -8.46
C ALA A 444 -0.37 15.67 -7.84
N VAL A 445 0.69 16.32 -8.33
CA VAL A 445 2.03 16.18 -7.77
C VAL A 445 2.19 17.11 -6.57
N PRO A 446 2.41 16.59 -5.35
CA PRO A 446 2.73 17.43 -4.19
C PRO A 446 4.09 18.12 -4.35
N ASP A 447 4.30 19.23 -3.65
CA ASP A 447 5.55 19.99 -3.65
C ASP A 447 6.77 19.04 -3.54
N SER A 448 7.53 18.92 -4.62
CA SER A 448 8.75 18.11 -4.69
C SER A 448 9.92 19.02 -5.06
N GLY A 449 11.00 18.91 -4.30
CA GLY A 449 12.22 19.68 -4.50
C GLY A 449 13.37 18.76 -4.88
N TRP A 450 14.16 19.17 -5.86
CA TRP A 450 15.37 18.46 -6.31
C TRP A 450 16.53 19.44 -6.37
N ALA A 451 17.75 19.01 -6.04
CA ALA A 451 18.92 19.85 -6.24
C ALA A 451 19.27 19.85 -7.73
N SER A 452 19.43 21.03 -8.34
CA SER A 452 19.75 21.14 -9.77
C SER A 452 21.05 20.44 -10.17
N GLN A 453 21.97 20.26 -9.22
CA GLN A 453 23.22 19.53 -9.37
C GLN A 453 23.08 18.01 -9.53
N ASP A 454 21.90 17.46 -9.22
CA ASP A 454 21.62 16.03 -9.41
C ASP A 454 21.36 15.69 -10.88
N PHE A 455 21.06 16.72 -11.70
CA PHE A 455 20.79 16.59 -13.12
C PHE A 455 21.90 17.21 -13.96
N MET A 456 22.22 16.55 -15.06
CA MET A 456 22.83 17.20 -16.21
C MET A 456 21.69 17.71 -17.11
N PHE A 457 21.72 18.98 -17.47
CA PHE A 457 20.74 19.56 -18.39
C PHE A 457 21.16 19.30 -19.84
N GLY A 458 20.24 18.75 -20.62
CA GLY A 458 20.37 18.54 -22.05
C GLY A 458 19.19 19.14 -22.81
N VAL A 459 19.33 19.20 -24.12
CA VAL A 459 18.32 19.73 -25.04
C VAL A 459 18.17 18.78 -26.21
N GLY A 460 16.98 18.74 -26.78
CA GLY A 460 16.70 18.02 -28.02
C GLY A 460 15.79 18.83 -28.92
N MET A 461 15.83 18.59 -30.23
CA MET A 461 15.00 19.30 -31.20
C MET A 461 14.38 18.33 -32.20
N VAL A 462 13.07 18.41 -32.37
CA VAL A 462 12.34 17.75 -33.45
C VAL A 462 12.19 18.74 -34.58
N ILE A 463 12.86 18.50 -35.70
CA ILE A 463 12.89 19.43 -36.84
C ILE A 463 11.92 18.93 -37.91
N ILE A 464 11.00 19.80 -38.33
CA ILE A 464 10.00 19.52 -39.38
C ILE A 464 10.22 20.43 -40.57
N GLN A 465 10.22 19.87 -41.78
CA GLN A 465 10.19 20.63 -43.02
C GLN A 465 8.73 20.94 -43.40
N GLU A 466 8.35 22.22 -43.40
CA GLU A 466 6.95 22.66 -43.54
C GLU A 466 6.34 22.23 -44.88
N ASP A 467 7.05 22.41 -46.00
CA ASP A 467 6.50 22.12 -47.35
C ASP A 467 6.28 20.64 -47.65
N THR A 468 7.07 19.75 -47.02
CA THR A 468 6.99 18.30 -47.28
C THR A 468 6.35 17.52 -46.15
N HIS A 469 6.09 18.16 -45.01
CA HIS A 469 5.68 17.53 -43.76
C HIS A 469 6.58 16.33 -43.39
N LYS A 470 7.89 16.47 -43.61
CA LYS A 470 8.87 15.44 -43.24
C LYS A 470 9.64 15.86 -42.00
N VAL A 471 10.01 14.86 -41.21
CA VAL A 471 10.78 15.03 -39.98
C VAL A 471 12.24 14.68 -40.26
N VAL A 472 13.15 15.50 -39.74
CA VAL A 472 14.59 15.21 -39.79
C VAL A 472 14.92 14.19 -38.69
N VAL A 473 15.48 13.05 -39.09
CA VAL A 473 15.96 12.00 -38.19
C VAL A 473 17.42 11.69 -38.52
N VAL A 474 18.26 11.56 -37.50
CA VAL A 474 19.69 11.29 -37.64
C VAL A 474 19.98 9.81 -37.43
N TYR A 475 20.82 9.23 -38.28
CA TYR A 475 21.31 7.86 -38.18
C TYR A 475 22.81 7.84 -37.86
N GLU A 476 23.19 7.19 -36.76
CA GLU A 476 24.61 6.99 -36.43
C GLU A 476 25.11 5.66 -37.03
N LYS A 477 25.96 5.73 -38.06
CA LYS A 477 26.47 4.55 -38.80
C LYS A 477 27.21 3.54 -37.94
N GLN A 478 28.03 3.99 -36.99
CA GLN A 478 28.88 3.08 -36.19
C GLN A 478 28.06 2.27 -35.19
N LYS A 479 27.17 2.94 -34.46
CA LYS A 479 26.34 2.32 -33.42
C LYS A 479 25.01 1.79 -33.96
N ARG A 480 24.66 2.10 -35.21
CA ARG A 480 23.50 1.62 -35.96
C ARG A 480 22.16 1.91 -35.27
N TYR A 481 21.95 3.14 -34.80
CA TYR A 481 20.66 3.56 -34.25
C TYR A 481 20.22 4.91 -34.81
N TRP A 482 18.91 5.12 -34.78
CA TRP A 482 18.22 6.34 -35.19
C TRP A 482 17.90 7.20 -33.98
N PHE A 483 18.02 8.51 -34.11
CA PHE A 483 17.71 9.45 -33.06
C PHE A 483 17.40 10.85 -33.60
N PHE A 484 16.81 11.70 -32.76
CA PHE A 484 16.67 13.13 -32.98
C PHE A 484 17.88 13.90 -32.46
N PRO A 485 18.22 15.03 -33.11
CA PRO A 485 19.25 15.94 -32.63
C PRO A 485 19.08 16.28 -31.14
N ARG A 486 20.07 15.97 -30.32
CA ARG A 486 20.10 16.24 -28.88
C ARG A 486 21.53 16.27 -28.34
N GLY A 487 21.74 17.10 -27.33
CA GLY A 487 23.02 17.12 -26.65
C GLY A 487 23.03 17.98 -25.40
N ARG A 488 24.24 18.19 -24.88
CA ARG A 488 24.45 18.74 -23.54
C ARG A 488 24.40 20.25 -23.61
N LYS A 489 23.68 20.86 -22.68
CA LYS A 489 23.79 22.30 -22.47
C LYS A 489 25.13 22.64 -21.84
N ASP A 490 25.85 23.59 -22.42
CA ASP A 490 27.11 24.06 -21.83
C ASP A 490 26.90 25.06 -20.69
N VAL A 491 27.95 25.22 -19.87
CA VAL A 491 27.93 26.12 -18.71
C VAL A 491 27.88 27.56 -19.21
N GLY A 492 26.85 28.31 -18.78
CA GLY A 492 26.61 29.70 -19.22
C GLY A 492 25.77 29.84 -20.50
N GLU A 493 25.47 28.74 -21.20
CA GLU A 493 24.57 28.73 -22.36
C GLU A 493 23.09 28.79 -21.91
N SER A 494 22.15 29.22 -22.76
CA SER A 494 20.70 29.04 -22.51
C SER A 494 20.20 27.72 -23.12
N LEU A 495 19.01 27.25 -22.76
CA LEU A 495 18.46 26.01 -23.36
C LEU A 495 18.14 26.22 -24.85
N GLU A 496 17.70 27.41 -25.22
CA GLU A 496 17.33 27.77 -26.59
C GLU A 496 18.56 27.80 -27.50
N VAL A 497 19.64 28.44 -27.05
CA VAL A 497 20.91 28.49 -27.79
C VAL A 497 21.47 27.08 -27.96
N ALA A 498 21.45 26.28 -26.89
CA ALA A 498 21.89 24.89 -26.97
C ALA A 498 21.04 24.07 -27.95
N ALA A 499 19.71 24.25 -27.97
CA ALA A 499 18.82 23.48 -28.83
C ALA A 499 19.07 23.75 -30.33
N LEU A 500 19.30 25.01 -30.70
CA LEU A 500 19.67 25.37 -32.08
C LEU A 500 21.07 24.86 -32.45
N ARG A 501 22.03 24.95 -31.52
CA ARG A 501 23.38 24.44 -31.72
C ARG A 501 23.39 22.92 -31.94
N GLU A 502 22.80 22.15 -31.04
CA GLU A 502 22.72 20.68 -31.15
C GLU A 502 21.89 20.26 -32.37
N GLY A 503 20.82 20.99 -32.67
CA GLY A 503 20.03 20.83 -33.90
C GLY A 503 20.90 20.97 -35.15
N TYR A 504 21.78 21.97 -35.20
CA TYR A 504 22.70 22.19 -36.31
C TYR A 504 23.85 21.18 -36.36
N GLU A 505 24.53 20.96 -35.24
CA GLU A 505 25.70 20.09 -35.13
C GLU A 505 25.36 18.63 -35.50
N GLU A 506 24.22 18.09 -35.05
CA GLU A 506 23.90 16.69 -35.30
C GLU A 506 23.17 16.45 -36.63
N SER A 507 22.31 17.39 -37.07
CA SER A 507 21.56 17.21 -38.32
C SER A 507 22.31 17.72 -39.56
N GLY A 508 23.16 18.73 -39.40
CA GLY A 508 23.79 19.49 -40.48
C GLY A 508 22.84 20.48 -41.18
N TYR A 509 21.59 20.62 -40.73
CA TYR A 509 20.67 21.67 -41.18
C TYR A 509 20.70 22.84 -40.21
N THR A 510 20.43 24.06 -40.67
CA THR A 510 20.26 25.22 -39.78
C THR A 510 18.78 25.34 -39.38
N PRO A 511 18.36 24.82 -38.22
CA PRO A 511 16.97 24.94 -37.79
C PRO A 511 16.66 26.34 -37.26
N GLU A 512 15.39 26.71 -37.34
CA GLU A 512 14.80 27.80 -36.56
C GLU A 512 13.74 27.24 -35.62
N PHE A 513 13.41 27.94 -34.54
CA PHE A 513 12.26 27.54 -33.70
C PHE A 513 10.95 27.67 -34.49
N MET A 514 10.09 26.66 -34.37
CA MET A 514 8.76 26.69 -34.94
C MET A 514 7.77 27.30 -33.93
N PRO A 515 7.14 28.45 -34.23
CA PRO A 515 6.08 28.98 -33.38
C PRO A 515 4.88 28.02 -33.36
N HIS A 516 4.42 27.62 -32.17
CA HIS A 516 3.36 26.63 -31.98
C HIS A 516 2.34 27.00 -30.89
N HIS A 517 1.16 26.39 -30.97
CA HIS A 517 0.04 26.61 -30.04
C HIS A 517 -0.11 25.48 -29.00
N ALA A 518 1.01 25.02 -28.43
CA ALA A 518 1.00 24.01 -27.37
C ALA A 518 0.21 24.52 -26.14
N PRO A 519 -0.66 23.70 -25.53
CA PRO A 519 -1.40 24.09 -24.33
C PRO A 519 -0.46 24.21 -23.13
N MET A 520 -0.29 25.43 -22.62
CA MET A 520 0.59 25.74 -21.49
C MET A 520 -0.20 25.90 -20.19
N HIS A 521 0.34 25.40 -19.08
CA HIS A 521 -0.27 25.55 -17.74
C HIS A 521 0.14 26.84 -17.01
N GLN A 522 0.80 27.78 -17.70
CA GLN A 522 1.25 29.03 -17.10
C GLN A 522 0.05 29.90 -16.68
N PRO A 523 0.01 30.37 -15.41
CA PRO A 523 -1.06 31.26 -14.95
C PRO A 523 -0.91 32.65 -15.59
N ARG A 524 -2.05 33.32 -15.77
CA ARG A 524 -2.14 34.62 -16.45
C ARG A 524 -1.41 35.71 -15.64
N PRO A 525 -0.59 36.56 -16.28
CA PRO A 525 -0.14 37.81 -15.67
C PRO A 525 -1.35 38.72 -15.38
N PRO A 526 -1.38 39.45 -14.25
CA PRO A 526 -2.53 40.29 -13.88
C PRO A 526 -2.88 41.41 -14.87
N SER A 527 -2.00 41.72 -15.82
CA SER A 527 -2.05 42.89 -16.70
C SER A 527 -2.46 42.60 -18.16
N HIS A 528 -2.85 41.36 -18.49
CA HIS A 528 -3.03 40.92 -19.88
C HIS A 528 -4.48 40.50 -20.19
N THR A 529 -4.98 40.92 -21.35
CA THR A 529 -6.33 40.59 -21.87
C THR A 529 -6.35 39.18 -22.49
N ASP A 530 -7.54 38.57 -22.61
CA ASP A 530 -7.71 37.18 -23.06
C ASP A 530 -7.12 36.88 -24.46
N GLU A 531 -6.84 37.90 -25.29
CA GLU A 531 -6.31 37.73 -26.65
C GLU A 531 -4.81 37.34 -26.71
N GLN A 532 -4.02 37.56 -25.65
CA GLN A 532 -2.56 37.38 -25.72
C GLN A 532 -2.07 35.91 -25.67
N TYR A 533 -2.85 34.97 -25.12
CA TYR A 533 -2.53 33.53 -25.16
C TYR A 533 -2.95 32.85 -26.48
N ALA A 534 -3.57 33.58 -27.41
CA ALA A 534 -3.79 33.11 -28.78
C ALA A 534 -2.54 33.28 -29.66
N GLN A 535 -1.45 33.86 -29.13
CA GLN A 535 -0.21 34.02 -29.88
C GLN A 535 0.64 32.74 -29.82
N PRO A 536 1.30 32.36 -30.93
CA PRO A 536 2.16 31.18 -30.95
C PRO A 536 3.40 31.39 -30.06
N THR A 537 3.89 30.30 -29.47
CA THR A 537 5.06 30.30 -28.57
C THR A 537 6.17 29.42 -29.14
N CYS A 538 7.41 29.58 -28.68
CA CYS A 538 8.54 28.69 -29.02
C CYS A 538 9.06 27.94 -27.78
N GLU A 539 8.18 27.77 -26.80
CA GLU A 539 8.51 27.15 -25.52
C GLU A 539 8.76 25.64 -25.68
N PRO A 540 9.48 24.98 -24.74
CA PRO A 540 9.65 23.55 -24.79
C PRO A 540 8.33 22.77 -24.82
N ILE A 541 8.29 21.72 -25.63
CA ILE A 541 7.09 20.88 -25.81
C ILE A 541 7.12 19.61 -24.96
N TYR A 542 8.30 19.08 -24.62
CA TYR A 542 8.41 17.80 -23.93
C TYR A 542 9.67 17.72 -23.10
N VAL A 543 9.68 16.90 -22.04
CA VAL A 543 10.88 16.67 -21.20
C VAL A 543 11.06 15.19 -20.97
N THR A 544 12.29 14.69 -21.09
CA THR A 544 12.64 13.29 -20.83
C THR A 544 13.80 13.18 -19.85
N VAL A 545 13.79 12.17 -18.99
CA VAL A 545 14.91 11.86 -18.07
C VAL A 545 15.57 10.55 -18.50
N MET A 546 16.89 10.56 -18.65
CA MET A 546 17.69 9.37 -18.96
C MET A 546 18.70 9.09 -17.85
N HIS A 547 18.78 7.85 -17.38
CA HIS A 547 19.82 7.44 -16.45
C HIS A 547 21.11 7.10 -17.19
N TRP A 548 22.23 7.68 -16.75
CA TRP A 548 23.56 7.36 -17.24
C TRP A 548 24.39 6.67 -16.14
N PRO A 549 24.74 5.38 -16.30
CA PRO A 549 25.43 4.64 -15.26
C PRO A 549 26.88 5.08 -15.12
N ALA A 550 27.42 5.00 -13.89
CA ALA A 550 28.82 5.29 -13.61
C ALA A 550 29.74 4.37 -14.42
N ARG A 551 30.76 4.94 -15.07
CA ARG A 551 31.72 4.19 -15.88
C ARG A 551 33.11 4.29 -15.28
N ALA A 552 33.71 3.15 -14.98
CA ALA A 552 35.12 3.07 -14.63
C ALA A 552 35.97 3.10 -15.90
N ARG A 553 36.88 4.07 -16.02
CA ARG A 553 37.86 4.14 -17.11
C ARG A 553 39.26 4.07 -16.52
N THR A 554 40.06 3.12 -17.00
CA THR A 554 41.47 3.07 -16.65
C THR A 554 42.20 4.14 -17.45
N GLY A 555 42.83 5.09 -16.76
CA GLY A 555 43.66 6.12 -17.36
C GLY A 555 44.93 5.52 -17.95
N ARG A 556 45.63 6.32 -18.77
CA ARG A 556 46.94 5.94 -19.36
C ARG A 556 48.04 5.73 -18.29
N ASP A 557 47.79 6.19 -17.07
CA ASP A 557 48.59 6.02 -15.86
C ASP A 557 48.28 4.73 -15.09
N GLY A 558 47.37 3.88 -15.59
CA GLY A 558 46.95 2.64 -14.94
C GLY A 558 45.98 2.83 -13.78
N LYS A 559 45.59 4.07 -13.44
CA LYS A 559 44.63 4.35 -12.38
C LYS A 559 43.20 4.22 -12.89
N VAL A 560 42.32 3.62 -12.09
CA VAL A 560 40.90 3.52 -12.41
C VAL A 560 40.18 4.78 -11.94
N TYR A 561 39.70 5.58 -12.88
CA TYR A 561 38.86 6.74 -12.61
C TYR A 561 37.39 6.32 -12.76
N VAL A 562 36.60 6.46 -11.71
CA VAL A 562 35.15 6.25 -11.79
C VAL A 562 34.50 7.57 -12.18
N LYS A 563 34.03 7.65 -13.42
CA LYS A 563 33.20 8.77 -13.86
C LYS A 563 31.82 8.57 -13.24
N ALA A 564 31.43 9.47 -12.33
CA ALA A 564 30.14 9.43 -11.65
C ALA A 564 29.02 9.38 -12.71
N GLY A 565 28.10 8.43 -12.54
CA GLY A 565 26.85 8.41 -13.31
C GLY A 565 25.94 9.55 -12.85
N GLY A 566 24.85 9.77 -13.56
CA GLY A 566 23.90 10.83 -13.23
C GLY A 566 22.59 10.70 -14.00
N GLU A 567 21.70 11.66 -13.78
CA GLU A 567 20.43 11.77 -14.49
C GLU A 567 20.54 12.89 -15.53
N TYR A 568 20.08 12.61 -16.74
CA TYR A 568 20.13 13.53 -17.86
C TYR A 568 18.72 14.02 -18.17
N LEU A 569 18.44 15.28 -17.83
CA LEU A 569 17.16 15.92 -18.05
C LEU A 569 17.20 16.66 -19.40
N ILE A 570 16.48 16.14 -20.39
CA ILE A 570 16.48 16.65 -21.76
C ILE A 570 15.18 17.41 -22.01
N THR A 571 15.30 18.68 -22.37
CA THR A 571 14.18 19.54 -22.75
C THR A 571 14.06 19.58 -24.28
N TRP A 572 12.89 19.24 -24.81
CA TRP A 572 12.63 19.10 -26.24
C TRP A 572 11.92 20.30 -26.82
N PHE A 573 12.44 20.82 -27.94
CA PHE A 573 11.88 21.92 -28.71
C PHE A 573 11.38 21.47 -30.08
N LEU A 574 10.48 22.25 -30.67
CA LEU A 574 10.04 22.09 -32.05
C LEU A 574 10.81 23.06 -32.95
N GLY A 575 11.46 22.51 -33.97
CA GLY A 575 12.21 23.26 -34.97
C GLY A 575 11.61 23.14 -36.36
N ARG A 576 11.97 24.07 -37.23
CA ARG A 576 11.63 24.06 -38.65
C ARG A 576 12.83 24.33 -39.53
N ILE A 577 12.77 23.86 -40.77
CA ILE A 577 13.74 24.17 -41.83
C ILE A 577 13.00 24.59 -43.10
N ALA A 578 13.64 25.45 -43.90
CA ALA A 578 13.14 25.84 -45.21
C ALA A 578 13.15 24.66 -46.19
N SER A 579 12.35 24.75 -47.26
CA SER A 579 12.28 23.71 -48.29
C SER A 579 13.54 23.58 -49.12
N ASP A 580 14.28 24.66 -49.28
CA ASP A 580 15.57 24.73 -49.97
C ASP A 580 16.78 24.51 -49.05
N ALA A 581 16.54 24.12 -47.78
CA ALA A 581 17.61 23.92 -46.81
C ALA A 581 18.63 22.87 -47.29
N VAL A 582 19.89 23.29 -47.42
CA VAL A 582 21.00 22.42 -47.83
C VAL A 582 21.74 21.92 -46.60
N ARG A 583 21.89 20.60 -46.48
CA ARG A 583 22.68 19.99 -45.41
C ARG A 583 24.16 20.33 -45.57
N GLN A 584 24.76 20.88 -44.52
CA GLN A 584 26.19 21.16 -44.42
C GLN A 584 26.93 19.97 -43.79
N GLN A 585 28.18 19.76 -44.20
CA GLN A 585 29.05 18.72 -43.64
C GLN A 585 30.18 19.36 -42.85
N GLY A 586 30.57 18.75 -41.72
CA GLY A 586 31.67 19.23 -40.88
C GLY A 586 31.28 20.43 -40.02
N THR A 587 30.18 20.31 -39.28
CA THR A 587 29.58 21.36 -38.45
C THR A 587 30.29 21.56 -37.11
N GLY A 588 31.20 20.67 -36.71
CA GLY A 588 32.23 20.98 -35.71
C GLY A 588 32.63 19.85 -34.76
N MET A 589 31.90 18.73 -34.70
CA MET A 589 32.16 17.64 -33.74
C MET A 589 32.82 16.41 -34.38
N GLU A 590 33.79 15.78 -33.69
CA GLU A 590 34.49 14.57 -34.19
C GLU A 590 33.54 13.38 -34.46
N ASP A 591 32.41 13.31 -33.73
CA ASP A 591 31.41 12.24 -33.83
C ASP A 591 30.51 12.37 -35.09
N GLU A 592 30.44 13.57 -35.70
CA GLU A 592 29.60 13.87 -36.88
C GLU A 592 30.00 13.08 -38.14
N GLN A 593 31.24 12.58 -38.21
CA GLN A 593 31.71 11.80 -39.36
C GLN A 593 30.83 10.58 -39.66
N ASN A 594 30.06 10.12 -38.67
CA ASN A 594 29.21 8.95 -38.77
C ASN A 594 27.71 9.25 -38.81
N TYR A 595 27.32 10.53 -38.77
CA TYR A 595 25.91 10.93 -38.72
C TYR A 595 25.37 11.20 -40.13
N GLU A 596 24.22 10.62 -40.44
CA GLU A 596 23.43 10.89 -41.65
C GLU A 596 22.05 11.38 -41.27
N ALA A 597 21.70 12.60 -41.69
CA ALA A 597 20.35 13.11 -41.53
C ALA A 597 19.46 12.67 -42.69
N HIS A 598 18.26 12.19 -42.37
CA HIS A 598 17.25 11.73 -43.30
C HIS A 598 15.95 12.51 -43.09
N LEU A 599 15.31 12.88 -44.19
CA LEU A 599 13.95 13.44 -44.18
C LEU A 599 12.95 12.30 -44.36
N LEU A 600 12.30 11.93 -43.28
CA LEU A 600 11.35 10.81 -43.22
C LEU A 600 9.92 11.32 -43.05
N THR A 601 8.95 10.60 -43.61
CA THR A 601 7.55 10.81 -43.25
C THR A 601 7.30 10.42 -41.78
N TYR A 602 6.20 10.89 -41.18
CA TYR A 602 5.85 10.53 -39.80
C TYR A 602 5.84 9.02 -39.56
N GLU A 603 5.28 8.24 -40.50
CA GLU A 603 5.21 6.77 -40.40
C GLU A 603 6.60 6.12 -40.47
N GLU A 604 7.43 6.53 -41.42
CA GLU A 604 8.81 6.03 -41.56
C GLU A 604 9.68 6.37 -40.34
N ALA A 605 9.52 7.58 -39.79
CA ALA A 605 10.21 7.99 -38.57
C ALA A 605 9.73 7.17 -37.36
N MET A 606 8.41 6.94 -37.25
CA MET A 606 7.81 6.11 -36.21
C MET A 606 8.27 4.65 -36.27
N ASP A 607 8.60 4.12 -37.44
CA ASP A 607 9.14 2.76 -37.59
C ASP A 607 10.63 2.68 -37.26
N SER A 608 11.39 3.74 -37.55
CA SER A 608 12.85 3.77 -37.42
C SER A 608 13.35 4.08 -36.01
N LEU A 609 12.64 4.96 -35.27
CA LEU A 609 13.08 5.48 -33.98
C LEU A 609 12.97 4.48 -32.81
N PRO A 610 13.77 4.62 -31.74
CA PRO A 610 13.60 3.86 -30.51
C PRO A 610 12.36 4.31 -29.72
N ASN A 611 11.83 3.44 -28.85
CA ASN A 611 10.55 3.65 -28.15
C ASN A 611 10.42 4.97 -27.39
N ASP A 612 11.49 5.48 -26.78
CA ASP A 612 11.45 6.72 -26.00
C ASP A 612 11.32 7.94 -26.92
N GLU A 613 12.01 7.94 -28.06
CA GLU A 613 11.91 9.01 -29.06
C GLU A 613 10.62 8.97 -29.86
N LYS A 614 10.03 7.77 -30.04
CA LYS A 614 8.66 7.65 -30.60
C LYS A 614 7.63 8.45 -29.78
N LYS A 615 7.80 8.54 -28.45
CA LYS A 615 6.88 9.32 -27.60
C LYS A 615 7.06 10.82 -27.83
N VAL A 616 8.31 11.27 -27.94
CA VAL A 616 8.65 12.66 -28.27
C VAL A 616 8.05 13.02 -29.63
N LEU A 617 8.27 12.17 -30.65
CA LEU A 617 7.71 12.38 -31.99
C LEU A 617 6.19 12.45 -31.98
N LYS A 618 5.49 11.53 -31.30
CA LYS A 618 4.02 11.55 -31.21
C LYS A 618 3.51 12.88 -30.64
N TYR A 619 4.14 13.37 -29.58
CA TYR A 619 3.73 14.62 -28.96
C TYR A 619 4.06 15.83 -29.84
N ALA A 620 5.29 15.91 -30.36
CA ALA A 620 5.72 16.96 -31.27
C ALA A 620 4.83 17.04 -32.51
N TRP A 621 4.47 15.88 -33.10
CA TRP A 621 3.60 15.80 -34.25
C TRP A 621 2.15 16.22 -33.94
N ALA A 622 1.65 15.89 -32.75
CA ALA A 622 0.34 16.38 -32.31
C ALA A 622 0.31 17.90 -32.12
N VAL A 623 1.37 18.48 -31.52
CA VAL A 623 1.52 19.93 -31.39
C VAL A 623 1.63 20.60 -32.77
N TYR A 624 2.36 19.99 -33.70
CA TYR A 624 2.48 20.46 -35.07
C TYR A 624 1.13 20.47 -35.80
N ASN A 625 0.38 19.36 -35.77
CA ASN A 625 -0.95 19.29 -36.39
C ASN A 625 -1.93 20.29 -35.78
N LEU A 626 -1.93 20.42 -34.45
CA LEU A 626 -2.76 21.42 -33.76
C LEU A 626 -2.41 22.84 -34.23
N THR A 627 -1.12 23.12 -34.45
CA THR A 627 -0.65 24.42 -34.93
C THR A 627 -1.14 24.68 -36.36
N LEU A 628 -1.10 23.67 -37.24
CA LEU A 628 -1.65 23.78 -38.61
C LEU A 628 -3.15 24.05 -38.58
N GLU A 629 -3.93 23.29 -37.80
CA GLU A 629 -5.38 23.49 -37.65
C GLU A 629 -5.70 24.92 -37.16
N PHE A 630 -4.92 25.43 -36.20
CA PHE A 630 -5.11 26.78 -35.68
C PHE A 630 -4.79 27.86 -36.73
N GLN A 631 -3.73 27.66 -37.52
CA GLN A 631 -3.37 28.56 -38.61
C GLN A 631 -4.44 28.59 -39.71
N GLU A 632 -4.99 27.44 -40.09
CA GLU A 632 -6.10 27.33 -41.05
C GLU A 632 -7.34 28.07 -40.55
N HIS A 633 -7.71 27.86 -39.29
CA HIS A 633 -8.85 28.52 -38.67
C HIS A 633 -8.67 30.05 -38.62
N LEU A 634 -7.46 30.52 -38.27
CA LEU A 634 -7.14 31.95 -38.30
C LEU A 634 -7.17 32.54 -39.72
N ALA A 635 -6.75 31.78 -40.73
CA ALA A 635 -6.82 32.19 -42.13
C ALA A 635 -8.28 32.31 -42.62
N GLN A 636 -9.15 31.35 -42.26
CA GLN A 636 -10.58 31.40 -42.56
C GLN A 636 -11.25 32.62 -41.93
N GLN A 637 -10.97 32.91 -40.66
CA GLN A 637 -11.50 34.10 -40.00
C GLN A 637 -11.04 35.41 -40.64
N ARG A 638 -9.81 35.48 -41.17
CA ARG A 638 -9.33 36.67 -41.90
C ARG A 638 -10.09 36.85 -43.21
N LEU A 639 -10.29 35.77 -43.96
CA LEU A 639 -11.08 35.77 -45.20
C LEU A 639 -12.54 36.19 -44.95
N GLU A 640 -13.17 35.68 -43.89
CA GLU A 640 -14.53 36.07 -43.51
C GLU A 640 -14.63 37.57 -43.18
N ARG A 641 -13.70 38.10 -42.38
CA ARG A 641 -13.66 39.54 -42.07
C ARG A 641 -13.40 40.41 -43.31
N GLU A 642 -12.58 39.95 -44.24
CA GLU A 642 -12.33 40.64 -45.52
C GLU A 642 -13.59 40.64 -46.40
N GLN A 643 -14.34 39.54 -46.44
CA GLN A 643 -15.61 39.43 -47.17
C GLN A 643 -16.71 40.29 -46.54
N GLU A 644 -16.83 40.30 -45.21
CA GLU A 644 -17.76 41.18 -44.48
C GLU A 644 -17.42 42.66 -44.70
N GLY A 645 -16.13 43.01 -44.68
CA GLY A 645 -15.66 44.37 -44.97
C GLY A 645 -15.93 44.81 -46.41
N GLN A 646 -15.87 43.88 -47.38
CA GLN A 646 -16.24 44.14 -48.78
C GLN A 646 -17.76 44.29 -48.95
N GLN A 647 -18.57 43.44 -48.30
CA GLN A 647 -20.04 43.56 -48.31
C GLN A 647 -20.53 44.84 -47.65
N GLN A 648 -19.90 45.29 -46.55
CA GLN A 648 -20.22 46.58 -45.93
C GLN A 648 -19.90 47.76 -46.86
N LYS A 649 -18.80 47.70 -47.62
CA LYS A 649 -18.48 48.73 -48.63
C LYS A 649 -19.46 48.72 -49.81
N GLU A 650 -19.90 47.55 -50.28
CA GLU A 650 -20.93 47.45 -51.34
C GLU A 650 -22.31 47.91 -50.86
N THR A 651 -22.67 47.64 -49.61
CA THR A 651 -23.95 48.06 -49.01
C THR A 651 -23.99 49.58 -48.81
N GLN A 652 -22.91 50.19 -48.31
CA GLN A 652 -22.76 51.65 -48.23
C GLN A 652 -22.78 52.33 -49.61
N SER A 653 -22.38 51.62 -50.67
CA SER A 653 -22.44 52.15 -52.05
C SER A 653 -23.86 52.15 -52.63
N ARG A 654 -24.75 51.27 -52.13
CA ARG A 654 -26.15 51.19 -52.56
C ARG A 654 -27.08 52.19 -51.85
N ASP A 655 -26.82 52.48 -50.58
CA ASP A 655 -27.66 53.39 -49.77
C ASP A 655 -27.54 54.88 -50.14
N VAL A 656 -26.61 55.26 -51.04
CA VAL A 656 -26.44 56.64 -51.50
C VAL A 656 -27.40 57.01 -52.65
N GLN A 657 -28.23 56.08 -53.15
CA GLN A 657 -29.06 56.29 -54.35
C GLN A 657 -30.57 56.53 -54.16
N GLU A 658 -31.12 56.58 -52.94
CA GLU A 658 -32.56 56.89 -52.74
C GLU A 658 -32.81 58.15 -51.90
N PRO A 659 -33.63 59.13 -52.37
CA PRO A 659 -33.99 60.31 -51.58
C PRO A 659 -35.29 60.10 -50.80
N VAL A 660 -35.30 60.44 -49.51
CA VAL A 660 -36.49 60.34 -48.62
C VAL A 660 -36.95 61.72 -48.14
N GLU A 661 -38.25 61.98 -48.30
CA GLU A 661 -39.00 63.20 -47.91
C GLU A 661 -39.28 63.29 -46.39
N ILE A 662 -39.44 64.52 -45.90
CA ILE A 662 -39.69 64.91 -44.48
C ILE A 662 -41.18 65.25 -44.26
N PRO A 663 -41.76 64.96 -43.07
CA PRO A 663 -42.71 65.88 -42.46
C PRO A 663 -42.55 66.12 -40.94
N ALA A 664 -43.35 67.06 -40.43
CA ALA A 664 -43.06 68.06 -39.39
C ALA A 664 -43.58 67.79 -37.95
N THR A 665 -42.81 68.31 -36.97
CA THR A 665 -43.13 69.05 -35.70
C THR A 665 -44.08 68.49 -34.62
N ARG A 666 -43.63 68.53 -33.34
CA ARG A 666 -44.16 69.42 -32.26
C ARG A 666 -43.26 69.44 -31.00
N SER A 667 -43.48 70.44 -30.15
CA SER A 667 -42.58 71.17 -29.23
C SER A 667 -42.76 70.88 -27.71
N GLU A 668 -41.87 71.52 -26.91
CA GLU A 668 -41.88 71.80 -25.45
C GLU A 668 -41.39 70.65 -24.53
N ASP A 669 -40.60 70.84 -23.45
CA ASP A 669 -39.74 71.92 -22.93
C ASP A 669 -38.86 71.32 -21.80
N GLU A 670 -37.72 71.98 -21.56
CA GLU A 670 -36.87 72.11 -20.36
C GLU A 670 -36.76 70.97 -19.31
N ASP A 671 -35.54 70.42 -19.15
CA ASP A 671 -34.67 70.77 -18.01
C ASP A 671 -33.27 70.12 -18.15
N GLY A 672 -32.23 70.91 -17.92
CA GLY A 672 -30.83 70.56 -18.20
C GLY A 672 -30.10 69.80 -17.09
N ASN A 673 -29.10 69.00 -17.49
CA ASN A 673 -27.72 69.32 -17.11
C ASN A 673 -26.70 68.65 -18.04
N VAL A 674 -25.68 69.42 -18.38
CA VAL A 674 -24.70 69.22 -19.43
C VAL A 674 -23.38 68.74 -18.83
N LEU A 675 -22.77 67.71 -19.41
CA LEU A 675 -21.32 67.61 -19.54
C LEU A 675 -21.01 67.28 -20.99
N SER A 676 -20.68 68.34 -21.73
CA SER A 676 -20.23 68.36 -23.11
C SER A 676 -18.81 67.83 -23.23
N GLY A 677 -18.59 67.04 -24.28
CA GLY A 677 -17.26 66.67 -24.74
C GLY A 677 -16.57 67.77 -25.53
N ASP A 678 -15.41 67.34 -26.04
CA ASP A 678 -14.59 67.88 -27.10
C ASP A 678 -13.76 69.14 -26.83
N GLY A 679 -12.45 68.94 -27.01
CA GLY A 679 -11.84 69.51 -28.19
C GLY A 679 -10.72 70.52 -27.96
N ILE A 680 -9.52 70.11 -28.42
CA ILE A 680 -8.61 70.86 -29.30
C ILE A 680 -8.27 72.31 -28.89
N VAL A 681 -6.97 72.64 -28.79
CA VAL A 681 -6.32 73.75 -29.53
C VAL A 681 -4.79 73.59 -29.48
N ALA A 682 -4.18 73.87 -30.63
CA ALA A 682 -2.75 73.92 -30.92
C ALA A 682 -2.02 75.12 -30.28
N GLY A 683 -0.68 75.04 -30.14
CA GLY A 683 0.15 76.21 -29.84
C GLY A 683 1.62 75.92 -29.54
N THR A 684 2.46 76.01 -30.56
CA THR A 684 3.80 76.63 -30.63
C THR A 684 4.73 76.65 -29.40
N GLY A 685 6.00 76.25 -29.59
CA GLY A 685 7.09 76.70 -28.72
C GLY A 685 8.44 76.00 -28.96
N SER A 686 9.36 76.71 -29.60
CA SER A 686 10.76 76.37 -29.85
C SER A 686 11.61 76.13 -28.60
N GLN A 687 12.59 75.22 -28.66
CA GLN A 687 14.03 75.47 -28.45
C GLN A 687 14.81 74.14 -28.49
N GLY A 688 15.83 74.05 -29.35
CA GLY A 688 16.95 73.12 -29.17
C GLY A 688 18.08 73.80 -28.37
N PRO A 689 19.35 73.41 -28.55
CA PRO A 689 19.99 72.16 -28.13
C PRO A 689 21.30 72.43 -27.34
N GLU A 690 21.84 71.47 -26.59
CA GLU A 690 23.24 71.46 -26.09
C GLU A 690 23.59 70.00 -25.72
N GLU A 691 24.38 69.22 -26.46
CA GLU A 691 25.81 69.27 -26.81
C GLU A 691 26.81 69.03 -25.63
N ARG A 692 27.68 68.03 -25.84
CA ARG A 692 29.04 67.78 -25.29
C ARG A 692 29.26 66.80 -24.12
N SER A 693 29.64 65.58 -24.52
CA SER A 693 30.99 64.99 -24.46
C SER A 693 31.87 65.05 -23.19
N ARG A 694 32.60 63.94 -22.99
CA ARG A 694 33.84 63.68 -22.19
C ARG A 694 33.58 63.23 -20.73
N SER A 695 34.32 62.31 -20.12
CA SER A 695 35.39 61.37 -20.50
C SER A 695 35.84 60.62 -19.23
N LEU A 696 36.24 59.36 -19.37
CA LEU A 696 37.41 58.68 -18.75
C LEU A 696 37.68 58.73 -17.23
N GLY A 697 37.93 57.53 -16.69
CA GLY A 697 38.87 57.23 -15.59
C GLY A 697 38.22 56.99 -14.22
N GLY A 698 38.53 55.95 -13.44
CA GLY A 698 39.51 54.89 -13.53
C GLY A 698 39.42 53.97 -12.30
N THR A 699 39.76 52.69 -12.52
CA THR A 699 40.48 51.73 -11.64
C THR A 699 40.49 51.88 -10.10
N ASN A 700 40.08 50.79 -9.43
CA ASN A 700 40.79 50.02 -8.37
C ASN A 700 39.86 48.85 -7.99
N THR A 701 40.13 47.55 -8.19
CA THR A 701 41.20 46.64 -7.77
C THR A 701 41.40 46.53 -6.25
N GLN A 702 40.85 45.44 -5.66
CA GLN A 702 41.35 44.64 -4.51
C GLN A 702 40.30 43.52 -4.26
N SER A 703 40.47 42.27 -4.72
CA SER A 703 41.31 41.16 -4.21
C SER A 703 40.87 40.57 -2.86
N LEU A 704 40.56 39.26 -2.91
CA LEU A 704 40.67 38.23 -1.86
C LEU A 704 39.58 38.14 -0.77
N LEU A 705 38.64 37.21 -0.95
CA LEU A 705 38.64 35.88 -0.29
C LEU A 705 37.63 34.94 -0.95
#